data_AF-A0A957F632-F1
#
_entry.id   AF-A0A957F632-F1
#
_cell.length_a   1.000
_cell.length_b   1.000
_cell.length_c   1.000
_cell.angle_alpha   90.00
_cell.angle_beta   90.00
_cell.angle_gamma   90.00
#
_symmetry.space_group_name_H-M   'P 1'
#
loop_
_entity.id
_entity.type
_entity.pdbx_description
1 polymer ?
#
loop_
_entity_poly.entity_id
_entity_poly.type
_entity_poly.pdbx_seq_one_letter_code
_entity_poly.pdbx_strand_id
1 'polypeptide(L)'
;LPWAFDSHTAVRRALRLSAIQPAHIDDIAAQLSAAIGPASLFLQQIHTLEVRRSGRVLRRITRHAPDENGRVLLQEANGETAVWLLFSGSFSAAAAQLRTQYAVQIEITRRSDVFLAVPVKDLAGPGRLFAGLPTASTLPLALYINADFFPTTDRRRIHFDEGYQAAWNQAAITCAAQTLADQLPSLALALGPTAFWRLVEQIDFTRQQAEQGDLPAAFAAFWHAIAPLLAQQPFLYTAQEAWALPGDVRLWTAVSPHRAPQLDQAKAGALLTALDIPIIHPQLAAYFPLLRRPEIGAPPLAVQDVTAALIRLGLDQPMPLYAAPPFLRQLDDWQTLWALLNDLLQDLVQPDAREAAFDDLGRCALVLTIDMQVQRLRRVYRGAAESQALFPAVAWLHPLVNAETFPGRFVPHFGVRQAVDLLAETPPEQLQTDWQMGQLDLPRLFRWLEARPIEIFTDDRALPAQIRRLPLCPVDGELRPLTELYLPGGFTDPLRLAGLVDLTAVGGRRQFLEDLGVPELDFAAYIHDVVPRVLTANPDVPANARHALVILLAQRLGEFRDDDALQAIYGRLPLVACLDGSYRPAQAVYLTRDAMTLLGETIHIAEPAESKAIQALYRWLGVRQQPAPTDLVAALLTISRQFAGPTPLDAATLSRVQTIWRHLAELPPADPATADLLRPLQERPVIPNGRHSLTSPDRLILADQPELAARFRALPDPAAQDCLLDLPPNVAEITAVIGLRRLSQTAVLQVHTGGEPEPAVALTARMEERRPLIIRLLLAEMAGERTGSADWLDELQIFRAARLEVQVQLPLSAAKTLATAPEAAAAKLVRQTAVFYVCYAGEDVPWTAVARELALTLRPDRPPGALALGIKEILAAPTYAAAAQILAELGYN
;
A
#
# COMPACT_ATOMS: atom_id res chain seq x y z
N LEU A 1 29.70 81.77 -67.00
CA LEU A 1 28.38 81.60 -67.66
C LEU A 1 27.49 82.79 -67.30
N PRO A 2 27.51 83.88 -68.07
CA PRO A 2 26.75 85.11 -67.72
C PRO A 2 25.25 84.84 -67.51
N TRP A 3 24.67 83.91 -68.30
CA TRP A 3 23.26 83.51 -68.18
C TRP A 3 22.89 82.92 -66.80
N ALA A 4 23.86 82.41 -66.05
CA ALA A 4 23.59 81.77 -64.76
C ALA A 4 23.28 82.79 -63.65
N PHE A 5 23.82 84.01 -63.75
CA PHE A 5 23.74 85.06 -62.73
C PHE A 5 22.64 86.09 -63.00
N ASP A 6 22.16 86.18 -64.23
CA ASP A 6 21.10 87.11 -64.63
C ASP A 6 19.73 86.40 -64.73
N SER A 7 18.79 86.83 -63.88
CA SER A 7 17.41 86.32 -63.81
C SER A 7 16.58 86.62 -65.07
N HIS A 8 17.01 87.57 -65.89
CA HIS A 8 16.29 88.00 -67.08
C HIS A 8 16.64 87.21 -68.34
N THR A 9 17.62 86.31 -68.28
CA THR A 9 18.01 85.51 -69.45
C THR A 9 16.90 84.56 -69.90
N ALA A 10 16.81 84.33 -71.22
CA ALA A 10 15.80 83.45 -71.81
C ALA A 10 15.85 82.03 -71.22
N VAL A 11 17.05 81.51 -70.95
CA VAL A 11 17.27 80.19 -70.35
C VAL A 11 16.70 80.12 -68.94
N ARG A 12 16.93 81.12 -68.08
CA ARG A 12 16.41 81.13 -66.70
C ARG A 12 14.89 81.24 -66.65
N ARG A 13 14.29 82.06 -67.51
CA ARG A 13 12.83 82.17 -67.63
C ARG A 13 12.19 80.87 -68.13
N ALA A 14 12.81 80.22 -69.11
CA ALA A 14 12.33 78.95 -69.65
C ALA A 14 12.40 77.83 -68.59
N LEU A 15 13.49 77.77 -67.82
CA LEU A 15 13.66 76.79 -66.74
C LEU A 15 12.86 77.12 -65.48
N ARG A 16 12.32 78.34 -65.36
CA ARG A 16 11.63 78.85 -64.14
C ARG A 16 12.48 78.73 -62.88
N LEU A 17 13.80 78.93 -63.00
CA LEU A 17 14.76 78.85 -61.90
C LEU A 17 15.30 80.24 -61.57
N SER A 18 15.45 80.54 -60.28
CA SER A 18 16.11 81.78 -59.82
C SER A 18 17.56 81.84 -60.32
N ALA A 19 18.07 83.07 -60.51
CA ALA A 19 19.48 83.28 -60.82
C ALA A 19 20.37 82.77 -59.67
N ILE A 20 21.51 82.19 -60.01
CA ILE A 20 22.52 81.80 -59.02
C ILE A 20 23.20 83.08 -58.55
N GLN A 21 23.28 83.28 -57.24
CA GLN A 21 24.08 84.37 -56.69
C GLN A 21 25.55 83.95 -56.61
N PRO A 22 26.52 84.84 -56.92
CA PRO A 22 27.95 84.52 -56.81
C PRO A 22 28.34 83.99 -55.42
N ALA A 23 27.68 84.47 -54.36
CA ALA A 23 27.88 83.99 -52.99
C ALA A 23 27.52 82.51 -52.79
N HIS A 24 26.59 81.96 -53.59
CA HIS A 24 26.14 80.57 -53.46
C HIS A 24 27.01 79.56 -54.20
N ILE A 25 28.01 80.00 -54.98
CA ILE A 25 28.89 79.08 -55.74
C ILE A 25 29.66 78.18 -54.78
N ASP A 26 30.07 78.72 -53.64
CA ASP A 26 30.86 78.02 -52.62
C ASP A 26 30.02 76.93 -51.97
N ASP A 27 28.76 77.25 -51.68
CA ASP A 27 27.78 76.30 -51.17
C ASP A 27 27.48 75.18 -52.17
N ILE A 28 27.33 75.51 -53.47
CA ILE A 28 27.15 74.51 -54.53
C ILE A 28 28.37 73.58 -54.59
N ALA A 29 29.58 74.14 -54.54
CA ALA A 29 30.81 73.35 -54.55
C ALA A 29 30.94 72.45 -53.31
N ALA A 30 30.55 72.95 -52.13
CA ALA A 30 30.50 72.17 -50.90
C ALA A 30 29.45 71.05 -50.96
N GLN A 31 28.26 71.33 -51.49
CA GLN A 31 27.20 70.33 -51.69
C GLN A 31 27.60 69.23 -52.68
N LEU A 32 28.24 69.60 -53.80
CA LEU A 32 28.80 68.63 -54.75
C LEU A 32 29.91 67.79 -54.10
N SER A 33 30.81 68.44 -53.35
CA SER A 33 31.86 67.77 -52.58
C SER A 33 31.28 66.75 -51.58
N ALA A 34 30.19 67.10 -50.90
CA ALA A 34 29.49 66.16 -50.01
C ALA A 34 28.81 65.01 -50.79
N ALA A 35 28.15 65.31 -51.91
CA ALA A 35 27.35 64.35 -52.69
C ALA A 35 28.18 63.29 -53.43
N ILE A 36 29.42 63.58 -53.85
CA ILE A 36 30.25 62.61 -54.58
C ILE A 36 30.62 61.37 -53.74
N GLY A 37 30.63 61.47 -52.41
CA GLY A 37 30.82 60.34 -51.50
C GLY A 37 29.78 59.25 -51.70
N PRO A 38 28.53 59.47 -51.29
CA PRO A 38 27.45 58.50 -51.46
C PRO A 38 27.20 58.16 -52.93
N ALA A 39 27.33 59.12 -53.86
CA ALA A 39 27.13 58.85 -55.29
C ALA A 39 28.12 57.83 -55.86
N SER A 40 29.34 57.76 -55.36
CA SER A 40 30.37 56.84 -55.87
C SER A 40 29.97 55.36 -55.77
N LEU A 41 29.17 54.97 -54.77
CA LEU A 41 28.89 53.57 -54.46
C LEU A 41 28.26 52.79 -55.63
N PHE A 42 27.24 53.37 -56.27
CA PHE A 42 26.44 52.70 -57.31
C PHE A 42 26.90 53.01 -58.74
N LEU A 43 28.00 53.74 -58.92
CA LEU A 43 28.54 54.00 -60.26
C LEU A 43 29.32 52.78 -60.77
N GLN A 44 28.86 52.22 -61.88
CA GLN A 44 29.42 50.97 -62.43
C GLN A 44 30.68 51.19 -63.29
N GLN A 45 30.79 52.35 -63.95
CA GLN A 45 31.84 52.62 -64.95
C GLN A 45 32.76 53.78 -64.55
N ILE A 46 32.58 54.36 -63.36
CA ILE A 46 33.33 55.54 -62.89
C ILE A 46 34.13 55.15 -61.65
N HIS A 47 35.46 55.16 -61.78
CA HIS A 47 36.38 54.75 -60.72
C HIS A 47 36.95 55.93 -59.91
N THR A 48 36.85 57.15 -60.42
CA THR A 48 37.37 58.34 -59.73
C THR A 48 36.40 59.49 -59.90
N LEU A 49 35.98 60.07 -58.78
CA LEU A 49 35.14 61.26 -58.74
C LEU A 49 35.95 62.39 -58.13
N GLU A 50 35.95 63.55 -58.78
CA GLU A 50 36.72 64.70 -58.34
C GLU A 50 35.92 65.98 -58.47
N VAL A 51 35.82 66.74 -57.38
CA VAL A 51 35.19 68.06 -57.37
C VAL A 51 36.30 69.11 -57.32
N ARG A 52 36.35 69.98 -58.34
CA ARG A 52 37.29 71.11 -58.42
C ARG A 52 36.55 72.43 -58.38
N ARG A 53 37.14 73.42 -57.71
CA ARG A 53 36.72 74.83 -57.78
C ARG A 53 37.89 75.68 -58.24
N SER A 54 37.71 76.39 -59.36
CA SER A 54 38.75 77.23 -59.97
C SER A 54 40.10 76.51 -60.13
N GLY A 55 40.05 75.23 -60.54
CA GLY A 55 41.24 74.37 -60.71
C GLY A 55 41.75 73.70 -59.44
N ARG A 56 41.37 74.15 -58.24
CA ARG A 56 41.74 73.52 -56.97
C ARG A 56 40.82 72.34 -56.65
N VAL A 57 41.42 71.18 -56.35
CA VAL A 57 40.69 69.99 -55.91
C VAL A 57 40.12 70.23 -54.52
N LEU A 58 38.80 70.08 -54.38
CA LEU A 58 38.10 70.17 -53.11
C LEU A 58 37.97 68.79 -52.45
N ARG A 59 37.66 67.76 -53.23
CA ARG A 59 37.57 66.38 -52.78
C ARG A 59 37.77 65.43 -53.96
N ARG A 60 38.41 64.28 -53.72
CA ARG A 60 38.58 63.21 -54.70
C ARG A 60 38.37 61.87 -54.01
N ILE A 61 37.53 61.04 -54.63
CA ILE A 61 37.20 59.69 -54.16
C ILE A 61 37.55 58.71 -55.26
N THR A 62 38.33 57.70 -54.91
CA THR A 62 38.64 56.56 -55.75
C THR A 62 37.83 55.36 -55.29
N ARG A 63 37.04 54.80 -56.20
CA ARG A 63 36.25 53.59 -55.99
C ARG A 63 36.99 52.40 -56.58
N HIS A 64 37.36 51.47 -55.71
CA HIS A 64 37.90 50.18 -56.14
C HIS A 64 36.78 49.23 -56.57
N ALA A 65 37.09 48.27 -57.44
CA ALA A 65 36.11 47.27 -57.86
C ALA A 65 35.64 46.44 -56.66
N PRO A 66 34.36 45.99 -56.63
CA PRO A 66 33.90 45.07 -55.60
C PRO A 66 34.72 43.78 -55.61
N ASP A 67 35.06 43.25 -54.44
CA ASP A 67 35.64 41.90 -54.32
C ASP A 67 34.56 40.80 -54.52
N GLU A 68 34.97 39.53 -54.46
CA GLU A 68 34.09 38.36 -54.61
C GLU A 68 32.95 38.32 -53.57
N ASN A 69 33.11 39.00 -52.44
CA ASN A 69 32.12 39.10 -51.37
C ASN A 69 31.32 40.41 -51.43
N GLY A 70 31.41 41.16 -52.52
CA GLY A 70 30.71 42.43 -52.72
C GLY A 70 31.29 43.60 -51.93
N ARG A 71 32.49 43.49 -51.35
CA ARG A 71 33.12 44.59 -50.60
C ARG A 71 33.69 45.62 -51.56
N VAL A 72 33.29 46.86 -51.39
CA VAL A 72 33.79 48.03 -52.11
C VAL A 72 34.57 48.92 -51.17
N LEU A 73 35.80 49.23 -51.57
CA LEU A 73 36.66 50.20 -50.91
C LEU A 73 36.51 51.56 -51.60
N LEU A 74 36.12 52.56 -50.83
CA LEU A 74 36.22 53.97 -51.21
C LEU A 74 37.44 54.56 -50.52
N GLN A 75 38.31 55.21 -51.30
CA GLN A 75 39.53 55.84 -50.82
C GLN A 75 39.52 57.33 -51.12
N GLU A 76 39.68 58.14 -50.09
CA GLU A 76 39.81 59.59 -50.18
C GLU A 76 41.26 59.99 -50.48
N ALA A 77 41.46 61.19 -51.03
CA ALA A 77 42.79 61.71 -51.34
C ALA A 77 43.70 61.92 -50.12
N ASN A 78 43.12 62.05 -48.91
CA ASN A 78 43.85 62.15 -47.64
C ASN A 78 44.30 60.78 -47.10
N GLY A 79 43.95 59.68 -47.77
CA GLY A 79 44.26 58.31 -47.35
C GLY A 79 43.18 57.64 -46.49
N GLU A 80 42.12 58.35 -46.11
CA GLU A 80 40.98 57.74 -45.40
C GLU A 80 40.25 56.75 -46.30
N THR A 81 39.79 55.64 -45.70
CA THR A 81 39.11 54.57 -46.42
C THR A 81 37.78 54.22 -45.78
N ALA A 82 36.74 54.05 -46.60
CA ALA A 82 35.45 53.52 -46.18
C ALA A 82 35.16 52.20 -46.91
N VAL A 83 34.74 51.18 -46.17
CA VAL A 83 34.40 49.86 -46.72
C VAL A 83 32.90 49.67 -46.68
N TRP A 84 32.33 49.27 -47.81
CA TRP A 84 30.90 49.02 -47.99
C TRP A 84 30.67 47.62 -48.55
N LEU A 85 29.56 47.00 -48.18
CA LEU A 85 29.08 45.75 -48.76
C LEU A 85 27.97 46.09 -49.76
N LEU A 86 28.16 45.68 -51.01
CA LEU A 86 27.17 45.82 -52.07
C LEU A 86 26.44 44.51 -52.31
N PHE A 87 25.12 44.58 -52.28
CA PHE A 87 24.25 43.45 -52.63
C PHE A 87 23.30 43.86 -53.75
N SER A 88 22.86 42.89 -54.54
CA SER A 88 21.90 43.11 -55.62
C SER A 88 20.76 42.10 -55.55
N GLY A 89 19.55 42.58 -55.78
CA GLY A 89 18.35 41.76 -55.94
C GLY A 89 17.52 42.23 -57.13
N SER A 90 16.48 41.48 -57.48
CA SER A 90 15.56 41.86 -58.55
C SER A 90 14.13 41.48 -58.20
N PHE A 91 13.20 42.41 -58.43
CA PHE A 91 11.75 42.16 -58.27
C PHE A 91 11.07 41.89 -59.61
N SER A 92 11.77 41.26 -60.55
CA SER A 92 11.32 41.05 -61.94
C SER A 92 9.92 40.41 -62.04
N ALA A 93 9.59 39.46 -61.16
CA ALA A 93 8.26 38.84 -61.10
C ALA A 93 7.16 39.85 -60.72
N ALA A 94 7.36 40.63 -59.63
CA ALA A 94 6.43 41.68 -59.23
C ALA A 94 6.36 42.80 -60.27
N ALA A 95 7.50 43.17 -60.87
CA ALA A 95 7.56 44.15 -61.95
C ALA A 95 6.76 43.71 -63.18
N ALA A 96 6.80 42.42 -63.56
CA ALA A 96 5.99 41.89 -64.64
C ALA A 96 4.49 42.00 -64.32
N GLN A 97 4.08 41.62 -63.11
CA GLN A 97 2.68 41.75 -62.65
C GLN A 97 2.22 43.21 -62.67
N LEU A 98 3.03 44.13 -62.15
CA LEU A 98 2.72 45.56 -62.13
C LEU A 98 2.61 46.15 -63.55
N ARG A 99 3.47 45.73 -64.48
CA ARG A 99 3.37 46.16 -65.90
C ARG A 99 2.10 45.64 -66.56
N THR A 100 1.63 44.44 -66.21
CA THR A 100 0.35 43.91 -66.68
C THR A 100 -0.82 44.67 -66.07
N GLN A 101 -0.77 44.96 -64.78
CA GLN A 101 -1.84 45.67 -64.05
C GLN A 101 -1.98 47.14 -64.48
N TYR A 102 -0.86 47.83 -64.70
CA TYR A 102 -0.78 49.26 -65.05
C TYR A 102 -0.29 49.45 -66.50
N ALA A 103 -0.90 48.73 -67.44
CA ALA A 103 -0.48 48.70 -68.84
C ALA A 103 -0.21 50.11 -69.40
N VAL A 104 0.93 50.27 -70.08
CA VAL A 104 1.43 51.53 -70.70
C VAL A 104 1.93 52.60 -69.71
N GLN A 105 1.65 52.51 -68.41
CA GLN A 105 2.10 53.51 -67.42
C GLN A 105 3.54 53.29 -66.92
N ILE A 106 4.02 52.04 -66.96
CA ILE A 106 5.38 51.66 -66.55
C ILE A 106 6.20 51.36 -67.80
N GLU A 107 7.31 52.06 -67.99
CA GLU A 107 8.14 51.89 -69.18
C GLU A 107 8.81 50.51 -69.21
N ILE A 108 8.85 49.87 -70.39
CA ILE A 108 9.51 48.57 -70.58
C ILE A 108 11.02 48.63 -70.25
N THR A 109 11.63 49.81 -70.45
CA THR A 109 13.05 50.05 -70.21
C THR A 109 13.39 50.27 -68.73
N ARG A 110 12.39 50.50 -67.86
CA ARG A 110 12.60 50.69 -66.42
C ARG A 110 13.03 49.38 -65.78
N ARG A 111 14.16 49.37 -65.06
CA ARG A 111 14.77 48.13 -64.52
C ARG A 111 14.17 47.75 -63.18
N SER A 112 14.07 46.44 -62.93
CA SER A 112 13.57 45.88 -61.67
C SER A 112 14.70 45.50 -60.69
N ASP A 113 15.91 45.98 -60.93
CA ASP A 113 17.08 45.67 -60.11
C ASP A 113 17.14 46.64 -58.92
N VAL A 114 17.53 46.09 -57.76
CA VAL A 114 17.73 46.83 -56.52
C VAL A 114 19.14 46.56 -56.04
N PHE A 115 19.84 47.62 -55.66
CA PHE A 115 21.18 47.54 -55.10
C PHE A 115 21.19 48.10 -53.68
N LEU A 116 21.80 47.37 -52.77
CA LEU A 116 22.01 47.78 -51.39
C LEU A 116 23.48 48.09 -51.16
N ALA A 117 23.75 49.12 -50.38
CA ALA A 117 25.08 49.39 -49.85
C ALA A 117 25.01 49.50 -48.33
N VAL A 118 25.69 48.60 -47.61
CA VAL A 118 25.77 48.59 -46.14
C VAL A 118 27.19 48.96 -45.72
N PRO A 119 27.41 49.97 -44.89
CA PRO A 119 28.76 50.33 -44.44
C PRO A 119 29.25 49.32 -43.39
N VAL A 120 30.52 48.90 -43.48
CA VAL A 120 31.11 47.94 -42.54
C VAL A 120 31.46 48.61 -41.20
N LYS A 121 31.76 49.90 -41.23
CA LYS A 121 32.02 50.75 -40.06
C LYS A 121 31.06 51.93 -40.06
N ASP A 122 30.83 52.52 -38.90
CA ASP A 122 30.06 53.76 -38.75
C ASP A 122 28.58 53.69 -39.19
N LEU A 123 27.84 52.72 -38.62
CA LEU A 123 26.37 52.60 -38.73
C LEU A 123 25.60 53.77 -38.06
N ALA A 124 26.19 54.95 -37.92
CA ALA A 124 25.62 56.10 -37.20
C ALA A 124 24.85 57.08 -38.10
N GLY A 125 25.01 57.01 -39.44
CA GLY A 125 24.39 57.94 -40.39
C GLY A 125 23.01 57.48 -40.88
N PRO A 126 22.12 58.42 -41.28
CA PRO A 126 20.86 58.05 -41.90
C PRO A 126 21.12 57.41 -43.28
N GLY A 127 20.39 56.35 -43.59
CA GLY A 127 20.39 55.77 -44.92
C GLY A 127 19.70 56.68 -45.93
N ARG A 128 19.76 56.28 -47.20
CA ARG A 128 19.29 57.11 -48.31
C ARG A 128 18.79 56.27 -49.48
N LEU A 129 17.75 56.76 -50.13
CA LEU A 129 17.25 56.20 -51.39
C LEU A 129 17.89 56.90 -52.59
N PHE A 130 18.20 56.12 -53.62
CA PHE A 130 18.83 56.56 -54.85
C PHE A 130 17.95 56.15 -56.03
N ALA A 131 17.78 57.09 -56.96
CA ALA A 131 17.18 56.85 -58.27
C ALA A 131 18.26 57.11 -59.34
N GLY A 132 19.28 56.26 -59.36
CA GLY A 132 20.54 56.46 -60.09
C GLY A 132 21.49 57.47 -59.44
N LEU A 133 20.97 58.55 -58.86
CA LEU A 133 21.70 59.54 -58.05
C LEU A 133 21.07 59.67 -56.64
N PRO A 134 21.83 60.19 -55.64
CA PRO A 134 21.31 60.37 -54.29
C PRO A 134 20.08 61.29 -54.27
N THR A 135 18.99 60.85 -53.64
CA THR A 135 17.80 61.69 -53.41
C THR A 135 17.84 62.31 -52.00
N ALA A 136 16.93 63.23 -51.70
CA ALA A 136 16.74 63.78 -50.35
C ALA A 136 15.96 62.83 -49.41
N SER A 137 15.44 61.71 -49.92
CA SER A 137 14.73 60.70 -49.11
C SER A 137 15.73 59.91 -48.24
N THR A 138 15.64 60.12 -46.93
CA THR A 138 16.43 59.43 -45.91
C THR A 138 15.63 58.35 -45.21
N LEU A 139 16.32 57.35 -44.63
CA LEU A 139 15.74 56.28 -43.82
C LEU A 139 16.50 56.17 -42.49
N PRO A 140 15.82 55.83 -41.37
CA PRO A 140 16.45 55.63 -40.06
C PRO A 140 17.15 54.26 -39.95
N LEU A 141 17.82 53.87 -41.02
CA LEU A 141 18.53 52.61 -41.18
C LEU A 141 19.82 52.90 -41.94
N ALA A 142 20.98 52.50 -41.41
CA ALA A 142 22.28 52.86 -41.96
C ALA A 142 22.66 52.03 -43.20
N LEU A 143 21.85 52.09 -44.26
CA LEU A 143 22.13 51.51 -45.57
C LEU A 143 21.61 52.40 -46.70
N TYR A 144 22.18 52.24 -47.89
CA TYR A 144 21.70 52.93 -49.09
C TYR A 144 21.01 51.96 -50.04
N ILE A 145 19.91 52.40 -50.65
CA ILE A 145 19.11 51.61 -51.59
C ILE A 145 19.07 52.35 -52.92
N ASN A 146 19.53 51.71 -53.99
CA ASN A 146 19.41 52.22 -55.35
C ASN A 146 18.51 51.33 -56.20
N ALA A 147 17.51 51.93 -56.83
CA ALA A 147 16.62 51.27 -57.79
C ALA A 147 16.11 52.31 -58.78
N ASP A 148 15.47 51.86 -59.87
CA ASP A 148 14.78 52.77 -60.81
C ASP A 148 13.44 53.26 -60.23
N PHE A 149 13.50 53.91 -59.06
CA PHE A 149 12.34 54.47 -58.38
C PHE A 149 11.66 55.57 -59.23
N PHE A 150 10.36 55.77 -59.00
CA PHE A 150 9.64 56.95 -59.43
C PHE A 150 9.80 58.08 -58.40
N PRO A 151 10.55 59.15 -58.70
CA PRO A 151 10.66 60.28 -57.80
C PRO A 151 9.53 61.30 -58.03
N THR A 152 9.41 62.26 -57.11
CA THR A 152 8.56 63.46 -57.27
C THR A 152 8.99 64.32 -58.46
N THR A 153 8.16 65.27 -58.89
CA THR A 153 8.43 66.12 -60.08
C THR A 153 9.75 66.89 -60.00
N ASP A 154 10.14 67.33 -58.79
CA ASP A 154 11.44 67.98 -58.51
C ASP A 154 12.62 67.01 -58.43
N ARG A 155 12.35 65.71 -58.56
CA ARG A 155 13.26 64.56 -58.42
C ARG A 155 14.00 64.48 -57.10
N ARG A 156 13.53 65.18 -56.06
CA ARG A 156 14.20 65.21 -54.75
C ARG A 156 13.74 64.10 -53.82
N ARG A 157 12.50 63.62 -53.93
CA ARG A 157 11.93 62.60 -53.03
C ARG A 157 11.41 61.41 -53.84
N ILE A 158 11.32 60.24 -53.20
CA ILE A 158 10.67 59.05 -53.76
C ILE A 158 9.18 59.04 -53.41
N HIS A 159 8.32 58.69 -54.37
CA HIS A 159 6.87 58.71 -54.21
C HIS A 159 6.32 57.40 -53.63
N PHE A 160 5.60 57.44 -52.50
CA PHE A 160 5.08 56.25 -51.82
C PHE A 160 3.57 56.27 -51.53
N ASP A 161 2.87 57.33 -51.95
CA ASP A 161 1.48 57.58 -51.55
C ASP A 161 0.50 56.64 -52.26
N GLU A 162 0.17 56.87 -53.54
CA GLU A 162 -0.84 56.07 -54.27
C GLU A 162 -0.48 55.81 -55.74
N GLY A 163 -1.15 54.82 -56.35
CA GLY A 163 -1.04 54.51 -57.78
C GLY A 163 0.18 53.67 -58.18
N TYR A 164 0.39 53.52 -59.50
CA TYR A 164 1.40 52.61 -60.06
C TYR A 164 2.84 52.95 -59.62
N GLN A 165 3.14 54.23 -59.41
CA GLN A 165 4.45 54.72 -58.98
C GLN A 165 4.76 54.29 -57.54
N ALA A 166 3.78 54.44 -56.65
CA ALA A 166 3.89 53.97 -55.27
C ALA A 166 4.02 52.44 -55.23
N ALA A 167 3.18 51.71 -55.97
CA ALA A 167 3.24 50.25 -56.02
C ALA A 167 4.60 49.72 -56.52
N TRP A 168 5.17 50.34 -57.57
CA TRP A 168 6.51 50.02 -58.06
C TRP A 168 7.61 50.27 -57.02
N ASN A 169 7.58 51.45 -56.37
CA ASN A 169 8.56 51.81 -55.37
C ASN A 169 8.46 50.92 -54.12
N GLN A 170 7.25 50.58 -53.69
CA GLN A 170 7.01 49.64 -52.58
C GLN A 170 7.54 48.24 -52.93
N ALA A 171 7.32 47.73 -54.15
CA ALA A 171 7.87 46.46 -54.60
C ALA A 171 9.41 46.44 -54.57
N ALA A 172 10.05 47.55 -54.97
CA ALA A 172 11.50 47.72 -54.87
C ALA A 172 11.99 47.73 -53.41
N ILE A 173 11.26 48.36 -52.48
CA ILE A 173 11.58 48.32 -51.04
C ILE A 173 11.41 46.91 -50.45
N THR A 174 10.34 46.19 -50.81
CA THR A 174 10.16 44.80 -50.36
C THR A 174 11.29 43.91 -50.90
N CYS A 175 11.74 44.12 -52.13
CA CYS A 175 12.89 43.42 -52.70
C CYS A 175 14.21 43.80 -52.01
N ALA A 176 14.40 45.07 -51.66
CA ALA A 176 15.52 45.53 -50.83
C ALA A 176 15.55 44.79 -49.48
N ALA A 177 14.40 44.70 -48.81
CA ALA A 177 14.26 43.97 -47.55
C ALA A 177 14.62 42.49 -47.70
N GLN A 178 14.10 41.81 -48.73
CA GLN A 178 14.42 40.40 -48.98
C GLN A 178 15.91 40.20 -49.29
N THR A 179 16.49 41.07 -50.12
CA THR A 179 17.92 41.00 -50.48
C THR A 179 18.81 41.16 -49.25
N LEU A 180 18.42 42.03 -48.31
CA LEU A 180 19.14 42.17 -47.04
C LEU A 180 19.01 40.91 -46.18
N ALA A 181 17.82 40.32 -46.10
CA ALA A 181 17.56 39.11 -45.35
C ALA A 181 18.33 37.89 -45.91
N ASP A 182 18.39 37.74 -47.22
CA ASP A 182 19.15 36.67 -47.89
C ASP A 182 20.66 36.76 -47.58
N GLN A 183 21.16 37.97 -47.33
CA GLN A 183 22.57 38.25 -47.03
C GLN A 183 22.87 38.41 -45.53
N LEU A 184 21.86 38.18 -44.67
CA LEU A 184 21.97 38.39 -43.23
C LEU A 184 23.10 37.57 -42.56
N PRO A 185 23.34 36.28 -42.91
CA PRO A 185 24.47 35.49 -42.38
C PRO A 185 25.83 36.10 -42.72
N SER A 186 26.03 36.48 -43.98
CA SER A 186 27.27 37.12 -44.45
C SER A 186 27.48 38.48 -43.77
N LEU A 187 26.39 39.23 -43.54
CA LEU A 187 26.40 40.50 -42.85
C LEU A 187 26.79 40.37 -41.37
N ALA A 188 26.25 39.38 -40.66
CA ALA A 188 26.59 39.14 -39.26
C ALA A 188 28.09 38.91 -39.07
N LEU A 189 28.70 38.09 -39.95
CA LEU A 189 30.14 37.83 -39.93
C LEU A 189 30.98 39.06 -40.31
N ALA A 190 30.53 39.83 -41.29
CA ALA A 190 31.29 40.99 -41.78
C ALA A 190 31.24 42.20 -40.83
N LEU A 191 30.12 42.42 -40.14
CA LEU A 191 29.93 43.51 -39.19
C LEU A 191 30.45 43.17 -37.79
N GLY A 192 30.45 41.88 -37.43
CA GLY A 192 30.66 41.45 -36.04
C GLY A 192 29.43 41.71 -35.16
N PRO A 193 29.42 41.18 -33.93
CA PRO A 193 28.22 41.04 -33.12
C PRO A 193 27.57 42.39 -32.75
N THR A 194 28.34 43.35 -32.27
CA THR A 194 27.80 44.64 -31.81
C THR A 194 27.23 45.46 -32.96
N ALA A 195 27.94 45.56 -34.08
CA ALA A 195 27.50 46.34 -35.23
C ALA A 195 26.30 45.66 -35.93
N PHE A 196 26.28 44.33 -36.01
CA PHE A 196 25.13 43.58 -36.51
C PHE A 196 23.87 43.86 -35.68
N TRP A 197 23.94 43.73 -34.35
CA TRP A 197 22.76 43.98 -33.50
C TRP A 197 22.33 45.45 -33.47
N ARG A 198 23.26 46.38 -33.67
CA ARG A 198 22.92 47.80 -33.93
C ARG A 198 22.12 47.98 -35.23
N LEU A 199 22.48 47.27 -36.30
CA LEU A 199 21.73 47.29 -37.55
C LEU A 199 20.32 46.71 -37.34
N VAL A 200 20.20 45.59 -36.63
CA VAL A 200 18.91 44.97 -36.30
C VAL A 200 18.02 45.91 -35.47
N GLU A 201 18.59 46.60 -34.48
CA GLU A 201 17.89 47.62 -33.70
C GLU A 201 17.36 48.77 -34.58
N GLN A 202 18.17 49.23 -35.55
CA GLN A 202 17.72 50.24 -36.53
C GLN A 202 16.60 49.74 -37.43
N ILE A 203 16.63 48.46 -37.82
CA ILE A 203 15.55 47.83 -38.60
C ILE A 203 14.27 47.77 -37.78
N ASP A 204 14.33 47.38 -36.49
CA ASP A 204 13.15 47.42 -35.61
C ASP A 204 12.63 48.85 -35.43
N PHE A 205 13.52 49.82 -35.23
CA PHE A 205 13.13 51.23 -35.15
C PHE A 205 12.47 51.74 -36.44
N THR A 206 12.99 51.32 -37.60
CA THR A 206 12.39 51.64 -38.92
C THR A 206 10.99 51.03 -39.06
N ARG A 207 10.79 49.79 -38.60
CA ARG A 207 9.47 49.17 -38.52
C ARG A 207 8.53 49.95 -37.62
N GLN A 208 8.96 50.33 -36.42
CA GLN A 208 8.13 51.10 -35.47
C GLN A 208 7.63 52.40 -36.11
N GLN A 209 8.51 53.14 -36.79
CA GLN A 209 8.10 54.36 -37.52
C GLN A 209 7.12 54.07 -38.65
N ALA A 210 7.29 52.97 -39.38
CA ALA A 210 6.38 52.59 -40.46
C ALA A 210 4.99 52.20 -39.92
N GLU A 211 4.92 51.49 -38.79
CA GLU A 211 3.66 51.11 -38.13
C GLU A 211 2.94 52.30 -37.49
N GLN A 212 3.69 53.30 -37.01
CA GLN A 212 3.15 54.55 -36.49
C GLN A 212 2.68 55.52 -37.59
N GLY A 213 3.01 55.24 -38.86
CA GLY A 213 2.66 56.06 -40.02
C GLY A 213 3.64 57.20 -40.32
N ASP A 214 4.76 57.29 -39.59
CA ASP A 214 5.83 58.27 -39.83
C ASP A 214 6.68 57.92 -41.07
N LEU A 215 6.68 56.65 -41.46
CA LEU A 215 7.28 56.14 -42.71
C LEU A 215 6.26 55.34 -43.52
N PRO A 216 6.45 55.20 -44.85
CA PRO A 216 5.62 54.31 -45.66
C PRO A 216 5.63 52.87 -45.13
N ALA A 217 4.45 52.22 -45.10
CA ALA A 217 4.28 50.87 -44.55
C ALA A 217 5.22 49.81 -45.16
N ALA A 218 5.64 49.99 -46.42
CA ALA A 218 6.59 49.10 -47.09
C ALA A 218 7.94 48.97 -46.36
N PHE A 219 8.35 49.95 -45.55
CA PHE A 219 9.60 49.87 -44.79
C PHE A 219 9.54 48.87 -43.63
N ALA A 220 8.36 48.49 -43.14
CA ALA A 220 8.21 47.39 -42.18
C ALA A 220 8.65 46.03 -42.78
N ALA A 221 8.71 45.91 -44.11
CA ALA A 221 9.16 44.70 -44.79
C ALA A 221 10.58 44.28 -44.38
N PHE A 222 11.46 45.23 -44.02
CA PHE A 222 12.81 44.90 -43.54
C PHE A 222 12.78 44.03 -42.30
N TRP A 223 11.96 44.37 -41.29
CA TRP A 223 11.81 43.55 -40.10
C TRP A 223 11.11 42.23 -40.40
N HIS A 224 10.02 42.26 -41.16
CA HIS A 224 9.27 41.05 -41.52
C HIS A 224 10.14 40.01 -42.24
N ALA A 225 11.11 40.45 -43.05
CA ALA A 225 12.04 39.56 -43.74
C ALA A 225 13.11 38.96 -42.81
N ILE A 226 13.65 39.74 -41.85
CA ILE A 226 14.76 39.26 -41.00
C ILE A 226 14.31 38.56 -39.73
N ALA A 227 13.16 38.94 -39.13
CA ALA A 227 12.75 38.44 -37.82
C ALA A 227 12.64 36.91 -37.76
N PRO A 228 12.07 36.20 -38.76
CA PRO A 228 12.06 34.74 -38.77
C PRO A 228 13.47 34.13 -38.80
N LEU A 229 14.42 34.79 -39.48
CA LEU A 229 15.81 34.33 -39.54
C LEU A 229 16.51 34.50 -38.19
N LEU A 230 16.24 35.59 -37.47
CA LEU A 230 16.79 35.83 -36.13
C LEU A 230 16.39 34.73 -35.12
N ALA A 231 15.20 34.14 -35.28
CA ALA A 231 14.73 33.03 -34.46
C ALA A 231 15.36 31.67 -34.86
N GLN A 232 15.68 31.49 -36.15
CA GLN A 232 15.99 30.18 -36.74
C GLN A 232 17.48 29.97 -37.05
N GLN A 233 18.30 31.01 -36.95
CA GLN A 233 19.71 30.97 -37.33
C GLN A 233 20.63 31.53 -36.23
N PRO A 234 21.91 31.13 -36.20
CA PRO A 234 22.82 31.47 -35.12
C PRO A 234 23.32 32.92 -35.23
N PHE A 235 22.53 33.86 -34.71
CA PHE A 235 22.85 35.29 -34.70
C PHE A 235 23.17 35.85 -33.30
N LEU A 236 23.19 35.01 -32.27
CA LEU A 236 23.52 35.44 -30.90
C LEU A 236 24.95 35.05 -30.57
N TYR A 237 25.73 36.03 -30.13
CA TYR A 237 27.13 35.84 -29.81
C TYR A 237 27.31 35.57 -28.32
N THR A 238 27.96 34.46 -27.98
CA THR A 238 28.12 34.01 -26.60
C THR A 238 29.42 34.51 -25.98
N ALA A 239 29.52 34.42 -24.64
CA ALA A 239 30.76 34.69 -23.92
C ALA A 239 31.90 33.71 -24.29
N GLN A 240 31.58 32.56 -24.87
CA GLN A 240 32.53 31.60 -25.44
C GLN A 240 32.95 31.94 -26.88
N GLU A 241 32.66 33.16 -27.34
CA GLU A 241 33.03 33.68 -28.66
C GLU A 241 32.43 32.90 -29.85
N ALA A 242 31.27 32.27 -29.65
CA ALA A 242 30.57 31.49 -30.66
C ALA A 242 29.21 32.11 -31.03
N TRP A 243 28.80 31.92 -32.29
CA TRP A 243 27.46 32.24 -32.75
C TRP A 243 26.51 31.07 -32.46
N ALA A 244 25.36 31.35 -31.86
CA ALA A 244 24.40 30.36 -31.39
C ALA A 244 22.95 30.76 -31.65
N LEU A 245 22.07 29.77 -31.64
CA LEU A 245 20.62 29.95 -31.79
C LEU A 245 20.02 30.56 -30.51
N PRO A 246 18.87 31.26 -30.61
CA PRO A 246 18.15 31.78 -29.43
C PRO A 246 17.85 30.77 -28.34
N GLY A 247 17.42 29.56 -28.70
CA GLY A 247 17.13 28.50 -27.72
C GLY A 247 18.37 27.98 -26.99
N ASP A 248 19.55 28.12 -27.61
CA ASP A 248 20.81 27.58 -27.12
C ASP A 248 21.60 28.59 -26.29
N VAL A 249 21.08 29.78 -26.02
CA VAL A 249 21.76 30.80 -25.20
C VAL A 249 20.90 31.27 -24.06
N ARG A 250 21.53 31.88 -23.05
CA ARG A 250 20.86 32.49 -21.91
C ARG A 250 21.20 33.96 -21.75
N LEU A 251 20.17 34.76 -21.53
CA LEU A 251 20.31 36.16 -21.16
C LEU A 251 20.58 36.25 -19.67
N TRP A 252 21.82 36.56 -19.32
CA TRP A 252 22.22 36.87 -17.97
C TRP A 252 22.70 38.32 -17.91
N THR A 253 21.92 39.19 -17.28
CA THR A 253 22.34 40.58 -17.04
C THR A 253 23.28 40.61 -15.85
N ALA A 254 24.13 41.63 -15.78
CA ALA A 254 24.89 42.01 -14.59
C ALA A 254 24.05 42.77 -13.54
N VAL A 255 22.93 43.36 -13.98
CA VAL A 255 22.10 44.29 -13.19
C VAL A 255 20.71 43.68 -13.04
N SER A 256 20.36 43.26 -11.82
CA SER A 256 18.98 42.97 -11.39
C SER A 256 18.71 43.81 -10.13
N PRO A 257 17.51 44.40 -9.98
CA PRO A 257 17.15 45.22 -8.82
C PRO A 257 17.17 44.44 -7.49
N HIS A 258 17.12 43.11 -7.52
CA HIS A 258 17.15 42.23 -6.35
C HIS A 258 18.51 41.57 -6.11
N ARG A 259 19.52 41.88 -6.94
CA ARG A 259 20.82 41.23 -6.89
C ARG A 259 21.60 41.61 -5.64
N ALA A 260 22.17 40.62 -4.95
CA ALA A 260 23.02 40.89 -3.79
C ALA A 260 24.19 41.82 -4.19
N PRO A 261 24.49 42.89 -3.42
CA PRO A 261 25.59 43.82 -3.72
C PRO A 261 26.99 43.17 -3.65
N GLN A 262 27.07 41.87 -3.37
CA GLN A 262 28.28 41.09 -3.13
C GLN A 262 28.62 40.09 -4.26
N LEU A 263 27.75 39.89 -5.26
CA LEU A 263 28.05 38.97 -6.36
C LEU A 263 29.08 39.61 -7.32
N ASP A 264 30.30 39.07 -7.33
CA ASP A 264 31.32 39.43 -8.31
C ASP A 264 30.90 38.92 -9.70
N GLN A 265 30.54 39.84 -10.58
CA GLN A 265 30.04 39.54 -11.92
C GLN A 265 31.09 38.87 -12.80
N ALA A 266 32.36 39.22 -12.66
CA ALA A 266 33.43 38.61 -13.44
C ALA A 266 33.59 37.13 -13.02
N LYS A 267 33.56 36.85 -11.71
CA LYS A 267 33.60 35.48 -11.19
C LYS A 267 32.35 34.68 -11.56
N ALA A 268 31.16 35.26 -11.43
CA ALA A 268 29.91 34.57 -11.79
C ALA A 268 29.83 34.28 -13.29
N GLY A 269 30.29 35.21 -14.14
CA GLY A 269 30.40 34.97 -15.59
C GLY A 269 31.41 33.87 -15.92
N ALA A 270 32.57 33.87 -15.27
CA ALA A 270 33.56 32.80 -15.43
C ALA A 270 33.03 31.44 -14.96
N LEU A 271 32.28 31.41 -13.85
CA LEU A 271 31.62 30.21 -13.34
C LEU A 271 30.58 29.67 -14.33
N LEU A 272 29.71 30.53 -14.88
CA LEU A 272 28.72 30.14 -15.89
C LEU A 272 29.39 29.58 -17.15
N THR A 273 30.49 30.18 -17.58
CA THR A 273 31.32 29.66 -18.67
C THR A 273 31.93 28.31 -18.33
N ALA A 274 32.45 28.12 -17.11
CA ALA A 274 33.03 26.85 -16.67
C ALA A 274 31.98 25.74 -16.48
N LEU A 275 30.74 26.11 -16.16
CA LEU A 275 29.57 25.22 -16.13
C LEU A 275 29.10 24.83 -17.54
N ASP A 276 29.71 25.37 -18.60
CA ASP A 276 29.32 25.19 -19.99
C ASP A 276 27.85 25.61 -20.20
N ILE A 277 27.50 26.78 -19.64
CA ILE A 277 26.23 27.47 -19.86
C ILE A 277 26.50 28.62 -20.86
N PRO A 278 25.98 28.54 -22.09
CA PRO A 278 26.17 29.56 -23.11
C PRO A 278 25.38 30.83 -22.76
N ILE A 279 26.06 31.82 -22.21
CA ILE A 279 25.48 33.14 -21.91
C ILE A 279 25.81 34.13 -23.02
N ILE A 280 24.91 35.08 -23.26
CA ILE A 280 25.15 36.15 -24.25
C ILE A 280 26.35 37.00 -23.86
N HIS A 281 27.18 37.34 -24.83
CA HIS A 281 28.37 38.15 -24.65
C HIS A 281 28.03 39.52 -24.01
N PRO A 282 28.76 39.98 -22.98
CA PRO A 282 28.44 41.22 -22.25
C PRO A 282 28.33 42.47 -23.12
N GLN A 283 29.04 42.54 -24.24
CA GLN A 283 28.95 43.66 -25.21
C GLN A 283 27.56 43.80 -25.86
N LEU A 284 26.72 42.77 -25.80
CA LEU A 284 25.34 42.80 -26.31
C LEU A 284 24.31 43.17 -25.25
N ALA A 285 24.73 43.49 -24.01
CA ALA A 285 23.82 43.83 -22.90
C ALA A 285 22.81 44.94 -23.24
N ALA A 286 23.21 45.94 -24.03
CA ALA A 286 22.34 47.03 -24.47
C ALA A 286 21.14 46.55 -25.29
N TYR A 287 21.28 45.42 -25.99
CA TYR A 287 20.25 44.88 -26.90
C TYR A 287 19.33 43.86 -26.23
N PHE A 288 19.53 43.52 -24.94
CA PHE A 288 18.74 42.49 -24.26
C PHE A 288 17.21 42.69 -24.34
N PRO A 289 16.64 43.91 -24.25
CA PRO A 289 15.21 44.11 -24.45
C PRO A 289 14.73 43.67 -25.83
N LEU A 290 15.55 43.86 -26.86
CA LEU A 290 15.27 43.41 -28.22
C LEU A 290 15.38 41.88 -28.31
N LEU A 291 16.45 41.30 -27.76
CA LEU A 291 16.70 39.84 -27.78
C LEU A 291 15.62 39.00 -27.08
N ARG A 292 14.98 39.57 -26.05
CA ARG A 292 13.88 38.93 -25.31
C ARG A 292 12.55 38.90 -26.06
N ARG A 293 12.42 39.64 -27.16
CA ARG A 293 11.16 39.72 -27.88
C ARG A 293 10.74 38.34 -28.40
N PRO A 294 9.44 38.02 -28.43
CA PRO A 294 8.95 36.71 -28.88
C PRO A 294 9.42 36.32 -30.29
N GLU A 295 9.65 37.29 -31.16
CA GLU A 295 10.13 37.06 -32.54
C GLU A 295 11.59 36.61 -32.62
N ILE A 296 12.38 36.78 -31.55
CA ILE A 296 13.77 36.29 -31.44
C ILE A 296 13.81 35.15 -30.43
N GLY A 297 13.28 35.38 -29.24
CA GLY A 297 13.03 34.34 -28.24
C GLY A 297 14.24 33.89 -27.43
N ALA A 298 15.23 34.76 -27.19
CA ALA A 298 16.35 34.41 -26.30
C ALA A 298 15.87 34.34 -24.83
N PRO A 299 15.93 33.17 -24.17
CA PRO A 299 15.42 33.01 -22.82
C PRO A 299 16.36 33.61 -21.75
N PRO A 300 15.83 34.08 -20.61
CA PRO A 300 16.66 34.42 -19.45
C PRO A 300 17.34 33.19 -18.86
N LEU A 301 18.48 33.38 -18.18
CA LEU A 301 19.09 32.32 -17.37
C LEU A 301 18.10 31.87 -16.29
N ALA A 302 17.84 30.58 -16.20
CA ALA A 302 16.97 29.98 -15.20
C ALA A 302 17.74 29.07 -14.23
N VAL A 303 17.12 28.78 -13.08
CA VAL A 303 17.67 27.83 -12.11
C VAL A 303 17.89 26.45 -12.73
N GLN A 304 16.97 25.99 -13.60
CA GLN A 304 17.06 24.68 -14.25
C GLN A 304 18.30 24.54 -15.14
N ASP A 305 18.77 25.64 -15.75
CA ASP A 305 19.99 25.61 -16.57
C ASP A 305 21.22 25.30 -15.70
N VAL A 306 21.29 25.92 -14.52
CA VAL A 306 22.36 25.68 -13.54
C VAL A 306 22.24 24.27 -12.96
N THR A 307 21.04 23.82 -12.56
CA THR A 307 20.82 22.46 -12.08
C THR A 307 21.26 21.41 -13.11
N ALA A 308 20.85 21.57 -14.38
CA ALA A 308 21.21 20.66 -15.45
C ALA A 308 22.74 20.60 -15.66
N ALA A 309 23.42 21.75 -15.61
CA ALA A 309 24.88 21.81 -15.69
C ALA A 309 25.56 21.09 -14.52
N LEU A 310 25.09 21.29 -13.29
CA LEU A 310 25.62 20.62 -12.10
C LEU A 310 25.44 19.09 -12.16
N ILE A 311 24.25 18.63 -12.57
CA ILE A 311 23.97 17.19 -12.75
C ILE A 311 24.90 16.59 -13.80
N ARG A 312 25.08 17.27 -14.95
CA ARG A 312 25.99 16.83 -16.02
C ARG A 312 27.44 16.68 -15.53
N LEU A 313 27.83 17.44 -14.51
CA LEU A 313 29.15 17.38 -13.87
C LEU A 313 29.24 16.36 -12.72
N GLY A 314 28.20 15.57 -12.48
CA GLY A 314 28.14 14.54 -11.43
C GLY A 314 27.84 15.08 -10.04
N LEU A 315 27.45 16.36 -9.92
CA LEU A 315 26.98 16.95 -8.65
C LEU A 315 25.53 16.58 -8.36
N ASP A 316 25.00 15.51 -8.95
CA ASP A 316 23.80 14.85 -8.45
C ASP A 316 24.15 13.87 -7.32
N GLN A 317 25.41 13.49 -7.13
CA GLN A 317 25.87 12.58 -6.09
C GLN A 317 26.71 13.29 -5.03
N PRO A 318 26.71 12.80 -3.76
CA PRO A 318 27.62 13.30 -2.76
C PRO A 318 29.08 13.04 -3.13
N MET A 319 29.94 14.01 -2.84
CA MET A 319 31.38 13.86 -3.08
C MET A 319 32.22 14.73 -2.15
N PRO A 320 33.49 14.36 -1.90
CA PRO A 320 34.42 15.24 -1.18
C PRO A 320 34.66 16.53 -1.94
N LEU A 321 34.82 17.65 -1.23
CA LEU A 321 35.07 18.97 -1.85
C LEU A 321 36.30 18.95 -2.78
N TYR A 322 37.36 18.23 -2.41
CA TYR A 322 38.57 18.13 -3.23
C TYR A 322 38.34 17.38 -4.56
N ALA A 323 37.29 16.55 -4.64
CA ALA A 323 36.91 15.78 -5.82
C ALA A 323 35.93 16.54 -6.73
N ALA A 324 35.40 17.68 -6.27
CA ALA A 324 34.56 18.55 -7.07
C ALA A 324 35.27 19.02 -8.37
N PRO A 325 34.51 19.47 -9.39
CA PRO A 325 35.07 20.05 -10.59
C PRO A 325 36.13 21.13 -10.25
N PRO A 326 37.21 21.29 -11.03
CA PRO A 326 38.34 22.16 -10.67
C PRO A 326 37.96 23.60 -10.28
N PHE A 327 36.90 24.14 -10.88
CA PHE A 327 36.35 25.47 -10.64
C PHE A 327 35.32 25.53 -9.49
N LEU A 328 35.15 24.44 -8.74
CA LEU A 328 34.32 24.31 -7.53
C LEU A 328 35.10 23.56 -6.41
N ARG A 329 36.43 23.59 -6.42
CA ARG A 329 37.24 22.95 -5.37
C ARG A 329 37.49 23.86 -4.17
N GLN A 330 37.30 25.16 -4.34
CA GLN A 330 37.50 26.14 -3.27
C GLN A 330 36.16 26.65 -2.74
N LEU A 331 36.14 27.04 -1.46
CA LEU A 331 34.92 27.55 -0.84
C LEU A 331 34.42 28.85 -1.49
N ASP A 332 35.33 29.71 -1.93
CA ASP A 332 34.99 30.97 -2.62
C ASP A 332 34.20 30.72 -3.91
N ASP A 333 34.48 29.62 -4.61
CA ASP A 333 33.75 29.22 -5.82
C ASP A 333 32.30 28.82 -5.47
N TRP A 334 32.12 28.06 -4.39
CA TRP A 334 30.80 27.69 -3.87
C TRP A 334 30.00 28.89 -3.38
N GLN A 335 30.64 29.86 -2.72
CA GLN A 335 29.98 31.10 -2.33
C GLN A 335 29.46 31.87 -3.56
N THR A 336 30.24 31.91 -4.64
CA THR A 336 29.83 32.52 -5.92
C THR A 336 28.63 31.77 -6.53
N LEU A 337 28.67 30.44 -6.54
CA LEU A 337 27.55 29.60 -7.01
C LEU A 337 26.28 29.82 -6.17
N TRP A 338 26.41 29.82 -4.84
CA TRP A 338 25.28 30.02 -3.93
C TRP A 338 24.66 31.40 -4.06
N ALA A 339 25.48 32.44 -4.22
CA ALA A 339 25.00 33.79 -4.47
C ALA A 339 24.25 33.89 -5.81
N LEU A 340 24.80 33.31 -6.89
CA LEU A 340 24.14 33.23 -8.19
C LEU A 340 22.78 32.51 -8.09
N LEU A 341 22.74 31.33 -7.46
CA LEU A 341 21.50 30.58 -7.28
C LEU A 341 20.48 31.31 -6.40
N ASN A 342 20.95 31.99 -5.35
CA ASN A 342 20.08 32.81 -4.52
C ASN A 342 19.44 33.96 -5.31
N ASP A 343 20.20 34.65 -6.15
CA ASP A 343 19.67 35.73 -7.00
C ASP A 343 18.63 35.19 -7.99
N LEU A 344 18.91 34.05 -8.65
CA LEU A 344 17.95 33.41 -9.56
C LEU A 344 16.66 32.99 -8.84
N LEU A 345 16.76 32.48 -7.62
CA LEU A 345 15.58 32.13 -6.80
C LEU A 345 14.78 33.34 -6.35
N GLN A 346 15.44 34.49 -6.12
CA GLN A 346 14.78 35.74 -5.74
C GLN A 346 14.08 36.41 -6.92
N ASP A 347 14.63 36.30 -8.13
CA ASP A 347 14.02 36.80 -9.37
C ASP A 347 12.71 36.06 -9.73
N LEU A 348 12.48 34.85 -9.19
CA LEU A 348 11.22 34.13 -9.32
C LEU A 348 10.13 34.76 -8.44
N VAL A 349 9.19 35.47 -9.04
CA VAL A 349 8.08 36.16 -8.33
C VAL A 349 7.00 35.19 -7.85
N GLN A 350 6.69 34.15 -8.64
CA GLN A 350 5.64 33.19 -8.32
C GLN A 350 6.13 32.16 -7.29
N PRO A 351 5.36 31.89 -6.22
CA PRO A 351 5.76 30.94 -5.18
C PRO A 351 5.92 29.52 -5.71
N ASP A 352 4.99 29.04 -6.52
CA ASP A 352 5.02 27.68 -7.09
C ASP A 352 6.24 27.45 -7.99
N ALA A 353 6.61 28.46 -8.79
CA ALA A 353 7.80 28.40 -9.63
C ALA A 353 9.09 28.37 -8.79
N ARG A 354 9.11 29.11 -7.68
CA ARG A 354 10.24 29.12 -6.74
C ARG A 354 10.37 27.78 -6.01
N GLU A 355 9.26 27.17 -5.61
CA GLU A 355 9.23 25.85 -4.99
C GLU A 355 9.69 24.77 -5.97
N ALA A 356 9.20 24.77 -7.21
CA ALA A 356 9.64 23.84 -8.25
C ALA A 356 11.14 23.98 -8.56
N ALA A 357 11.65 25.22 -8.64
CA ALA A 357 13.09 25.46 -8.81
C ALA A 357 13.91 24.96 -7.62
N PHE A 358 13.39 25.11 -6.40
CA PHE A 358 14.03 24.61 -5.19
C PHE A 358 14.06 23.08 -5.12
N ASP A 359 12.99 22.41 -5.51
CA ASP A 359 12.94 20.95 -5.61
C ASP A 359 13.91 20.40 -6.65
N ASP A 360 14.05 21.08 -7.80
CA ASP A 360 15.04 20.72 -8.81
C ASP A 360 16.48 20.86 -8.26
N LEU A 361 16.78 21.94 -7.54
CA LEU A 361 18.06 22.10 -6.82
C LEU A 361 18.29 21.03 -5.75
N GLY A 362 17.23 20.51 -5.14
CA GLY A 362 17.29 19.42 -4.16
C GLY A 362 17.90 18.12 -4.71
N ARG A 363 17.98 17.98 -6.03
CA ARG A 363 18.63 16.85 -6.72
C ARG A 363 20.14 16.98 -6.74
N CYS A 364 20.68 18.19 -6.56
CA CYS A 364 22.11 18.47 -6.59
C CYS A 364 22.74 18.46 -5.20
N ALA A 365 23.98 17.95 -5.14
CA ALA A 365 24.90 18.14 -4.04
C ALA A 365 25.40 19.59 -4.06
N LEU A 366 24.83 20.40 -3.17
CA LEU A 366 25.04 21.85 -3.12
C LEU A 366 25.49 22.35 -1.76
N VAL A 367 25.45 21.51 -0.73
CA VAL A 367 25.64 21.91 0.65
C VAL A 367 26.92 21.29 1.18
N LEU A 368 27.79 22.13 1.73
CA LEU A 368 29.03 21.67 2.35
C LEU A 368 28.76 21.18 3.79
N THR A 369 29.26 20.00 4.12
CA THR A 369 29.19 19.39 5.45
C THR A 369 30.46 19.64 6.27
N ILE A 370 30.39 19.44 7.59
CA ILE A 370 31.55 19.55 8.50
C ILE A 370 32.74 18.67 8.08
N ASP A 371 32.48 17.53 7.43
CA ASP A 371 33.49 16.58 6.94
C ASP A 371 34.04 16.95 5.55
N MET A 372 33.84 18.20 5.11
CA MET A 372 34.26 18.71 3.81
C MET A 372 33.69 17.90 2.63
N GLN A 373 32.48 17.36 2.79
CA GLN A 373 31.72 16.72 1.73
C GLN A 373 30.68 17.68 1.18
N VAL A 374 30.47 17.66 -0.14
CA VAL A 374 29.35 18.32 -0.78
C VAL A 374 28.21 17.30 -0.84
N GLN A 375 27.05 17.68 -0.33
CA GLN A 375 25.89 16.80 -0.15
C GLN A 375 24.59 17.50 -0.59
N ARG A 376 23.57 16.71 -0.89
CA ARG A 376 22.23 17.19 -1.24
C ARG A 376 21.58 17.92 -0.07
N LEU A 377 20.82 18.96 -0.39
CA LEU A 377 20.25 19.87 0.60
C LEU A 377 19.39 19.17 1.67
N ARG A 378 18.53 18.25 1.28
CA ARG A 378 17.64 17.50 2.19
C ARG A 378 18.35 16.38 2.97
N ARG A 379 19.64 16.14 2.71
CA ARG A 379 20.47 15.13 3.40
C ARG A 379 21.46 15.75 4.39
N VAL A 380 21.50 17.07 4.47
CA VAL A 380 22.29 17.80 5.46
C VAL A 380 21.36 18.38 6.51
N TYR A 381 21.81 18.46 7.75
CA TYR A 381 21.04 19.06 8.84
C TYR A 381 21.82 20.15 9.58
N ARG A 382 21.07 21.10 10.12
CA ARG A 382 21.54 22.02 11.15
C ARG A 382 21.28 21.40 12.52
N GLY A 383 22.23 21.51 13.43
CA GLY A 383 22.05 21.02 14.79
C GLY A 383 23.05 21.64 15.75
N ALA A 384 22.66 21.71 17.03
CA ALA A 384 23.57 22.11 18.10
C ALA A 384 24.70 21.07 18.29
N ALA A 385 25.81 21.48 18.91
CA ALA A 385 26.96 20.62 19.16
C ALA A 385 26.60 19.31 19.88
N GLU A 386 25.60 19.34 20.76
CA GLU A 386 25.09 18.14 21.45
C GLU A 386 24.48 17.12 20.49
N SER A 387 23.65 17.57 19.53
CA SER A 387 23.07 16.69 18.52
C SER A 387 24.16 16.12 17.60
N GLN A 388 25.15 16.94 17.25
CA GLN A 388 26.29 16.52 16.41
C GLN A 388 27.12 15.42 17.08
N ALA A 389 27.36 15.56 18.39
CA ALA A 389 28.13 14.59 19.16
C ALA A 389 27.37 13.27 19.37
N LEU A 390 26.04 13.31 19.49
CA LEU A 390 25.20 12.11 19.64
C LEU A 390 25.00 11.36 18.32
N PHE A 391 24.97 12.06 17.19
CA PHE A 391 24.74 11.47 15.87
C PHE A 391 25.87 11.86 14.89
N PRO A 392 27.10 11.34 15.10
CA PRO A 392 28.26 11.71 14.28
C PRO A 392 28.15 11.26 12.81
N ALA A 393 27.32 10.24 12.51
CA ALA A 393 27.09 9.76 11.15
C ALA A 393 26.15 10.66 10.32
N VAL A 394 25.47 11.62 10.95
CA VAL A 394 24.60 12.57 10.27
C VAL A 394 25.45 13.62 9.56
N ALA A 395 25.10 13.96 8.31
CA ALA A 395 25.76 15.03 7.60
C ALA A 395 25.35 16.41 8.17
N TRP A 396 26.25 17.05 8.90
CA TRP A 396 26.01 18.35 9.52
C TRP A 396 26.47 19.51 8.65
N LEU A 397 25.70 20.60 8.63
CA LEU A 397 26.05 21.82 7.90
C LEU A 397 27.39 22.39 8.36
N HIS A 398 28.30 22.68 7.41
CA HIS A 398 29.59 23.29 7.72
C HIS A 398 29.42 24.72 8.29
N PRO A 399 30.14 25.13 9.35
CA PRO A 399 30.02 26.48 9.96
C PRO A 399 30.30 27.65 9.02
N LEU A 400 31.08 27.42 7.95
CA LEU A 400 31.35 28.44 6.92
C LEU A 400 30.18 28.66 5.96
N VAL A 401 29.15 27.80 5.97
CA VAL A 401 27.91 28.04 5.23
C VAL A 401 27.00 28.90 6.11
N ASN A 402 26.69 30.10 5.63
CA ASN A 402 25.79 30.99 6.36
C ASN A 402 24.38 30.38 6.45
N ALA A 403 23.91 30.21 7.69
CA ALA A 403 22.63 29.58 7.98
C ALA A 403 21.40 30.43 7.60
N GLU A 404 21.57 31.72 7.30
CA GLU A 404 20.48 32.65 6.96
C GLU A 404 20.35 32.89 5.45
N THR A 405 21.34 32.48 4.65
CA THR A 405 21.32 32.61 3.19
C THR A 405 21.19 31.25 2.52
N PHE A 406 20.98 31.22 1.20
CA PHE A 406 21.09 29.96 0.46
C PHE A 406 22.55 29.45 0.54
N PRO A 407 22.77 28.12 0.69
CA PRO A 407 21.76 27.08 0.89
C PRO A 407 21.33 26.90 2.35
N GLY A 408 22.09 27.44 3.31
CA GLY A 408 21.95 27.18 4.76
C GLY A 408 20.54 27.41 5.33
N ARG A 409 19.83 28.47 4.90
CA ARG A 409 18.46 28.77 5.38
C ARG A 409 17.45 27.67 5.11
N PHE A 410 17.70 26.88 4.06
CA PHE A 410 16.84 25.80 3.63
C PHE A 410 17.26 24.43 4.16
N VAL A 411 18.43 24.34 4.79
CA VAL A 411 18.88 23.10 5.44
C VAL A 411 17.97 22.84 6.65
N PRO A 412 17.31 21.67 6.74
CA PRO A 412 16.40 21.37 7.85
C PRO A 412 17.15 21.33 9.19
N HIS A 413 16.42 21.58 10.29
CA HIS A 413 16.96 21.34 11.64
C HIS A 413 16.87 19.86 11.98
N PHE A 414 17.85 19.31 12.70
CA PHE A 414 17.83 17.95 13.21
C PHE A 414 17.12 17.91 14.56
N GLY A 415 15.86 17.48 14.55
CA GLY A 415 15.03 17.32 15.74
C GLY A 415 14.91 15.86 16.20
N VAL A 416 14.04 15.63 17.20
CA VAL A 416 13.78 14.30 17.77
C VAL A 416 13.18 13.36 16.72
N ARG A 417 12.33 13.86 15.81
CA ARG A 417 11.78 13.09 14.69
C ARG A 417 12.88 12.44 13.85
N GLN A 418 13.85 13.21 13.38
CA GLN A 418 14.94 12.68 12.56
C GLN A 418 15.85 11.73 13.34
N ALA A 419 16.08 12.01 14.63
CA ALA A 419 16.84 11.12 15.51
C ALA A 419 16.16 9.75 15.68
N VAL A 420 14.85 9.74 15.94
CA VAL A 420 14.06 8.51 16.10
C VAL A 420 14.01 7.72 14.79
N ASP A 421 13.82 8.38 13.65
CA ASP A 421 13.81 7.72 12.35
C ASP A 421 15.18 7.08 12.06
N LEU A 422 16.29 7.77 12.31
CA LEU A 422 17.65 7.23 12.17
C LEU A 422 17.88 6.00 13.06
N LEU A 423 17.48 6.08 14.34
CA LEU A 423 17.63 4.98 15.29
C LEU A 423 16.73 3.79 14.93
N ALA A 424 15.54 4.03 14.36
CA ALA A 424 14.63 2.99 13.92
C ALA A 424 15.11 2.28 12.63
N GLU A 425 15.77 3.01 11.73
CA GLU A 425 16.40 2.44 10.53
C GLU A 425 17.69 1.66 10.84
N THR A 426 18.30 1.90 12.01
CA THR A 426 19.51 1.21 12.44
C THR A 426 19.18 -0.20 12.94
N PRO A 427 19.81 -1.27 12.42
CA PRO A 427 19.55 -2.63 12.90
C PRO A 427 19.80 -2.79 14.41
N PRO A 428 18.97 -3.55 15.15
CA PRO A 428 19.15 -3.73 16.60
C PRO A 428 20.53 -4.28 16.98
N GLU A 429 21.12 -5.16 16.16
CA GLU A 429 22.47 -5.71 16.37
C GLU A 429 23.55 -4.62 16.28
N GLN A 430 23.36 -3.64 15.39
CA GLN A 430 24.28 -2.50 15.27
C GLN A 430 24.14 -1.57 16.49
N LEU A 431 22.91 -1.25 16.92
CA LEU A 431 22.68 -0.46 18.14
C LEU A 431 23.32 -1.11 19.38
N GLN A 432 23.18 -2.44 19.51
CA GLN A 432 23.82 -3.23 20.55
C GLN A 432 25.34 -3.10 20.50
N THR A 433 25.92 -3.20 19.30
CA THR A 433 27.36 -3.09 19.05
C THR A 433 27.89 -1.67 19.37
N ASP A 434 27.18 -0.64 18.92
CA ASP A 434 27.53 0.77 19.16
C ASP A 434 27.49 1.12 20.65
N TRP A 435 26.50 0.59 21.38
CA TRP A 435 26.41 0.75 22.83
C TRP A 435 27.57 0.06 23.55
N GLN A 436 27.88 -1.20 23.20
CA GLN A 436 28.99 -1.94 23.82
C GLN A 436 30.36 -1.31 23.53
N MET A 437 30.53 -0.68 22.36
CA MET A 437 31.75 0.06 22.00
C MET A 437 31.79 1.50 22.56
N GLY A 438 30.76 1.94 23.28
CA GLY A 438 30.66 3.30 23.84
C GLY A 438 30.44 4.41 22.80
N GLN A 439 30.02 4.04 21.59
CA GLN A 439 29.66 4.98 20.52
C GLN A 439 28.22 5.50 20.68
N LEU A 440 27.35 4.70 21.32
CA LEU A 440 26.00 5.09 21.72
C LEU A 440 25.91 5.36 23.23
N ASP A 441 26.02 6.63 23.62
CA ASP A 441 25.89 7.08 25.01
C ASP A 441 24.40 7.25 25.38
N LEU A 442 23.81 6.18 25.92
CA LEU A 442 22.39 6.16 26.31
C LEU A 442 22.04 7.19 27.40
N PRO A 443 22.78 7.33 28.52
CA PRO A 443 22.52 8.41 29.48
C PRO A 443 22.50 9.81 28.86
N ARG A 444 23.36 10.07 27.87
CA ARG A 444 23.39 11.35 27.15
C ARG A 444 22.23 11.47 26.15
N LEU A 445 21.90 10.42 25.42
CA LEU A 445 20.76 10.39 24.48
C LEU A 445 19.43 10.63 25.21
N PHE A 446 19.17 9.94 26.31
CA PHE A 446 17.95 10.16 27.08
C PHE A 446 17.90 11.57 27.71
N ARG A 447 19.05 12.18 28.03
CA ARG A 447 19.11 13.61 28.42
C ARG A 447 18.64 14.52 27.30
N TRP A 448 19.11 14.22 26.10
CA TRP A 448 18.84 15.03 24.92
C TRP A 448 17.36 14.94 24.51
N LEU A 449 16.74 13.77 24.66
CA LEU A 449 15.29 13.58 24.48
C LEU A 449 14.49 14.33 25.55
N GLU A 450 14.83 14.16 26.84
CA GLU A 450 14.16 14.83 27.96
C GLU A 450 14.19 16.36 27.85
N ALA A 451 15.25 16.93 27.28
CA ALA A 451 15.38 18.37 27.06
C ALA A 451 14.45 18.93 25.94
N ARG A 452 13.71 18.09 25.22
CA ARG A 452 12.85 18.47 24.08
C ARG A 452 11.40 17.96 24.24
N PRO A 453 10.70 18.30 25.33
CA PRO A 453 9.35 17.80 25.57
C PRO A 453 8.33 18.35 24.57
N ILE A 454 8.54 19.55 24.00
CA ILE A 454 7.65 20.15 23.01
C ILE A 454 7.64 19.30 21.73
N GLU A 455 8.82 18.97 21.19
CA GLU A 455 8.95 18.12 19.99
C GLU A 455 8.29 16.75 20.20
N ILE A 456 8.50 16.15 21.38
CA ILE A 456 8.04 14.78 21.68
C ILE A 456 6.54 14.71 21.98
N PHE A 457 6.01 15.62 22.79
CA PHE A 457 4.64 15.50 23.32
C PHE A 457 3.64 16.46 22.68
N THR A 458 4.11 17.58 22.12
CA THR A 458 3.24 18.63 21.56
C THR A 458 3.19 18.56 20.04
N ASP A 459 4.35 18.57 19.37
CA ASP A 459 4.44 18.71 17.92
C ASP A 459 4.08 17.41 17.17
N ASP A 460 4.44 16.25 17.73
CA ASP A 460 4.22 14.96 17.08
C ASP A 460 3.74 13.87 18.06
N ARG A 461 2.43 13.61 18.03
CA ARG A 461 1.77 12.65 18.92
C ARG A 461 2.23 11.20 18.74
N ALA A 462 2.91 10.86 17.64
CA ALA A 462 3.39 9.49 17.40
C ALA A 462 4.76 9.22 18.04
N LEU A 463 5.56 10.27 18.30
CA LEU A 463 6.92 10.13 18.83
C LEU A 463 7.01 9.36 20.14
N PRO A 464 6.16 9.57 21.16
CA PRO A 464 6.28 8.83 22.43
C PRO A 464 6.17 7.31 22.22
N ALA A 465 5.23 6.88 21.39
CA ALA A 465 5.04 5.47 21.06
C ALA A 465 6.20 4.90 20.23
N GLN A 466 6.80 5.69 19.35
CA GLN A 466 7.94 5.26 18.53
C GLN A 466 9.24 5.18 19.34
N ILE A 467 9.52 6.17 20.18
CA ILE A 467 10.66 6.15 21.12
C ILE A 467 10.58 4.88 21.97
N ARG A 468 9.38 4.51 22.45
CA ARG A 468 9.20 3.30 23.26
C ARG A 468 9.52 1.99 22.54
N ARG A 469 9.41 1.96 21.22
CA ARG A 469 9.70 0.76 20.41
C ARG A 469 11.18 0.61 20.07
N LEU A 470 11.99 1.66 20.26
CA LEU A 470 13.42 1.59 19.98
C LEU A 470 14.11 0.72 21.04
N PRO A 471 14.97 -0.24 20.66
CA PRO A 471 15.75 -1.05 21.60
C PRO A 471 16.91 -0.22 22.14
N LEU A 472 16.61 0.66 23.11
CA LEU A 472 17.58 1.61 23.69
C LEU A 472 17.77 1.42 25.19
N CYS A 473 17.04 0.50 25.83
CA CYS A 473 17.11 0.30 27.28
C CYS A 473 17.92 -0.95 27.61
N PRO A 474 19.05 -0.82 28.31
CA PRO A 474 19.90 -1.95 28.65
C PRO A 474 19.29 -2.73 29.81
N VAL A 475 19.12 -4.04 29.61
CA VAL A 475 18.64 -4.99 30.61
C VAL A 475 19.43 -6.28 30.45
N ASP A 476 20.08 -6.74 31.52
CA ASP A 476 20.90 -7.97 31.54
C ASP A 476 21.96 -8.07 30.43
N GLY A 477 22.51 -6.93 29.98
CA GLY A 477 23.54 -6.86 28.94
C GLY A 477 23.00 -6.78 27.50
N GLU A 478 21.68 -6.71 27.31
CA GLU A 478 21.01 -6.56 26.01
C GLU A 478 20.18 -5.27 25.96
N LEU A 479 20.10 -4.64 24.80
CA LEU A 479 19.18 -3.53 24.57
C LEU A 479 17.79 -4.04 24.22
N ARG A 480 16.80 -3.58 24.99
CA ARG A 480 15.38 -3.92 24.81
C ARG A 480 14.52 -2.67 24.64
N PRO A 481 13.37 -2.79 23.96
CA PRO A 481 12.45 -1.67 23.80
C PRO A 481 11.67 -1.42 25.10
N LEU A 482 11.38 -0.15 25.39
CA LEU A 482 10.56 0.26 26.54
C LEU A 482 9.13 -0.31 26.50
N THR A 483 8.64 -0.79 25.36
CA THR A 483 7.35 -1.50 25.28
C THR A 483 7.35 -2.84 26.01
N GLU A 484 8.51 -3.42 26.26
CA GLU A 484 8.67 -4.72 26.93
C GLU A 484 9.15 -4.57 28.39
N LEU A 485 9.35 -3.33 28.85
CA LEU A 485 9.96 -3.03 30.14
C LEU A 485 9.01 -2.27 31.05
N TYR A 486 9.26 -2.38 32.35
CA TYR A 486 8.54 -1.69 33.41
C TYR A 486 9.48 -0.83 34.25
N LEU A 487 8.97 0.27 34.79
CA LEU A 487 9.71 1.05 35.77
C LEU A 487 9.78 0.31 37.11
N PRO A 488 10.93 0.35 37.81
CA PRO A 488 11.05 -0.26 39.13
C PRO A 488 10.16 0.48 40.13
N GLY A 489 9.31 -0.28 40.83
CA GLY A 489 8.27 0.26 41.70
C GLY A 489 8.23 -0.34 43.10
N GLY A 490 7.12 -0.12 43.79
CA GLY A 490 6.86 -0.70 45.13
C GLY A 490 6.62 -2.22 45.15
N PHE A 491 6.67 -2.88 43.99
CA PHE A 491 6.41 -4.31 43.83
C PHE A 491 7.70 -5.08 43.46
N THR A 492 7.91 -6.23 44.10
CA THR A 492 9.06 -7.10 43.85
C THR A 492 8.63 -8.30 43.01
N ASP A 493 9.21 -8.44 41.81
CA ASP A 493 9.00 -9.60 40.93
C ASP A 493 9.71 -10.85 41.48
N PRO A 494 8.98 -11.90 41.93
CA PRO A 494 9.58 -13.14 42.41
C PRO A 494 10.32 -13.95 41.34
N LEU A 495 9.94 -13.80 40.06
CA LEU A 495 10.57 -14.50 38.94
C LEU A 495 11.85 -13.80 38.47
N ARG A 496 12.01 -12.51 38.75
CA ARG A 496 13.09 -11.64 38.25
C ARG A 496 13.21 -11.65 36.72
N LEU A 497 12.07 -11.75 36.03
CA LEU A 497 11.95 -11.85 34.57
C LEU A 497 10.93 -10.86 33.99
N ALA A 498 10.41 -9.93 34.79
CA ALA A 498 9.49 -8.90 34.35
C ALA A 498 10.09 -7.94 33.30
N GLY A 499 11.42 -7.75 33.33
CA GLY A 499 12.11 -6.76 32.52
C GLY A 499 11.97 -5.38 33.14
N LEU A 500 12.82 -5.07 34.12
CA LEU A 500 12.84 -3.75 34.75
C LEU A 500 13.83 -2.84 34.04
N VAL A 501 13.45 -1.57 33.85
CA VAL A 501 14.38 -0.55 33.34
C VAL A 501 15.47 -0.30 34.39
N ASP A 502 16.73 -0.46 33.99
CA ASP A 502 17.85 0.04 34.79
C ASP A 502 17.91 1.57 34.72
N LEU A 503 17.31 2.22 35.73
CA LEU A 503 17.28 3.68 35.83
C LEU A 503 18.69 4.29 35.87
N THR A 504 19.69 3.59 36.39
CA THR A 504 21.05 4.12 36.43
C THR A 504 21.68 4.15 35.05
N ALA A 505 21.44 3.11 34.24
CA ALA A 505 21.95 3.00 32.88
C ALA A 505 21.29 3.99 31.89
N VAL A 506 20.08 4.47 32.18
CA VAL A 506 19.42 5.56 31.43
C VAL A 506 19.59 6.94 32.09
N GLY A 507 20.45 7.06 33.11
CA GLY A 507 20.84 8.32 33.74
C GLY A 507 19.82 8.95 34.71
N GLY A 508 18.96 8.14 35.34
CA GLY A 508 18.10 8.53 36.46
C GLY A 508 16.74 9.15 36.09
N ARG A 509 16.31 9.02 34.85
CA ARG A 509 15.19 9.79 34.26
C ARG A 509 13.82 9.16 34.42
N ARG A 510 13.44 8.85 35.66
CA ARG A 510 12.15 8.19 35.94
C ARG A 510 10.96 9.00 35.40
N GLN A 511 10.86 10.29 35.74
CA GLN A 511 9.72 11.13 35.35
C GLN A 511 9.53 11.17 33.82
N PHE A 512 10.62 11.33 33.07
CA PHE A 512 10.55 11.36 31.61
C PHE A 512 10.02 10.04 31.02
N LEU A 513 10.42 8.89 31.57
CA LEU A 513 9.92 7.59 31.13
C LEU A 513 8.44 7.40 31.49
N GLU A 514 8.00 7.91 32.64
CA GLU A 514 6.57 7.96 33.02
C GLU A 514 5.78 8.82 32.02
N ASP A 515 6.31 10.00 31.65
CA ASP A 515 5.69 10.90 30.67
C ASP A 515 5.61 10.25 29.27
N LEU A 516 6.59 9.43 28.88
CA LEU A 516 6.55 8.60 27.67
C LEU A 516 5.47 7.49 27.73
N GLY A 517 4.92 7.22 28.92
CA GLY A 517 3.90 6.20 29.16
C GLY A 517 4.46 4.81 29.44
N VAL A 518 5.68 4.72 29.98
CA VAL A 518 6.23 3.45 30.48
C VAL A 518 5.57 3.13 31.82
N PRO A 519 4.86 1.99 31.95
CA PRO A 519 4.18 1.66 33.19
C PRO A 519 5.16 1.28 34.30
N GLU A 520 4.83 1.64 35.54
CA GLU A 520 5.46 1.07 36.72
C GLU A 520 5.01 -0.38 36.92
N LEU A 521 5.92 -1.26 37.34
CA LEU A 521 5.53 -2.63 37.65
C LEU A 521 4.72 -2.64 38.96
N ASP A 522 3.43 -2.96 38.85
CA ASP A 522 2.55 -3.23 39.97
C ASP A 522 2.06 -4.69 39.94
N PHE A 523 1.31 -5.09 40.98
CA PHE A 523 0.81 -6.46 41.07
C PHE A 523 -0.18 -6.80 39.96
N ALA A 524 -1.00 -5.85 39.51
CA ALA A 524 -2.02 -6.08 38.50
C ALA A 524 -1.39 -6.33 37.12
N ALA A 525 -0.51 -5.43 36.66
CA ALA A 525 0.27 -5.60 35.43
C ALA A 525 1.11 -6.88 35.48
N TYR A 526 1.67 -7.20 36.66
CA TYR A 526 2.45 -8.42 36.83
C TYR A 526 1.63 -9.70 36.59
N ILE A 527 0.42 -9.80 37.15
CA ILE A 527 -0.40 -11.00 36.99
C ILE A 527 -1.06 -11.10 35.61
N HIS A 528 -1.42 -9.98 34.99
CA HIS A 528 -2.10 -9.99 33.68
C HIS A 528 -1.13 -10.12 32.51
N ASP A 529 0.02 -9.44 32.56
CA ASP A 529 0.91 -9.32 31.40
C ASP A 529 2.21 -10.13 31.57
N VAL A 530 2.84 -10.05 32.75
CA VAL A 530 4.19 -10.61 32.95
C VAL A 530 4.16 -12.11 33.16
N VAL A 531 3.42 -12.61 34.15
CA VAL A 531 3.45 -14.03 34.54
C VAL A 531 3.00 -14.96 33.40
N PRO A 532 1.88 -14.70 32.68
CA PRO A 532 1.46 -15.55 31.57
C PRO A 532 2.51 -15.60 30.45
N ARG A 533 3.10 -14.45 30.10
CA ARG A 533 4.14 -14.36 29.06
C ARG A 533 5.40 -15.11 29.48
N VAL A 534 5.92 -14.84 30.68
CA VAL A 534 7.19 -15.40 31.16
C VAL A 534 7.11 -16.91 31.31
N LEU A 535 6.05 -17.44 31.95
CA LEU A 535 5.94 -18.89 32.19
C LEU A 535 5.60 -19.69 30.93
N THR A 536 5.00 -19.06 29.93
CA THR A 536 4.78 -19.68 28.61
C THR A 536 6.08 -19.73 27.81
N ALA A 537 6.86 -18.65 27.82
CA ALA A 537 8.12 -18.56 27.07
C ALA A 537 9.30 -19.28 27.75
N ASN A 538 9.30 -19.39 29.08
CA ASN A 538 10.41 -19.94 29.86
C ASN A 538 9.91 -21.12 30.74
N PRO A 539 9.88 -22.35 30.20
CA PRO A 539 9.48 -23.54 30.95
C PRO A 539 10.50 -23.98 32.01
N ASP A 540 11.72 -23.44 32.00
CA ASP A 540 12.81 -23.82 32.90
C ASP A 540 13.00 -22.86 34.09
N VAL A 541 11.99 -22.05 34.41
CA VAL A 541 12.03 -21.19 35.60
C VAL A 541 12.33 -22.04 36.85
N PRO A 542 13.33 -21.65 37.67
CA PRO A 542 13.69 -22.37 38.89
C PRO A 542 12.52 -22.65 39.83
N ALA A 543 12.49 -23.85 40.42
CA ALA A 543 11.41 -24.29 41.31
C ALA A 543 11.18 -23.36 42.51
N ASN A 544 12.26 -22.80 43.08
CA ASN A 544 12.17 -21.83 44.19
C ASN A 544 11.49 -20.52 43.77
N ALA A 545 11.72 -20.01 42.56
CA ALA A 545 11.07 -18.82 42.03
C ALA A 545 9.58 -19.06 41.76
N ARG A 546 9.23 -20.24 41.22
CA ARG A 546 7.83 -20.67 41.08
C ARG A 546 7.13 -20.80 42.42
N HIS A 547 7.79 -21.38 43.41
CA HIS A 547 7.27 -21.50 44.76
C HIS A 547 7.00 -20.11 45.38
N ALA A 548 7.94 -19.17 45.25
CA ALA A 548 7.74 -17.79 45.69
C ALA A 548 6.55 -17.11 44.99
N LEU A 549 6.38 -17.34 43.68
CA LEU A 549 5.21 -16.86 42.93
C LEU A 549 3.90 -17.48 43.45
N VAL A 550 3.86 -18.78 43.73
CA VAL A 550 2.68 -19.47 44.28
C VAL A 550 2.30 -18.89 45.64
N ILE A 551 3.29 -18.61 46.50
CA ILE A 551 3.05 -17.94 47.79
C ILE A 551 2.45 -16.56 47.57
N LEU A 552 3.02 -15.75 46.67
CA LEU A 552 2.53 -14.41 46.37
C LEU A 552 1.08 -14.43 45.86
N LEU A 553 0.79 -15.29 44.87
CA LEU A 553 -0.56 -15.46 44.32
C LEU A 553 -1.56 -15.94 45.38
N ALA A 554 -1.14 -16.84 46.26
CA ALA A 554 -1.98 -17.35 47.34
C ALA A 554 -2.31 -16.27 48.37
N GLN A 555 -1.33 -15.44 48.74
CA GLN A 555 -1.51 -14.33 49.69
C GLN A 555 -2.45 -13.25 49.17
N ARG A 556 -2.41 -12.97 47.85
CA ARG A 556 -3.20 -11.92 47.21
C ARG A 556 -4.39 -12.45 46.39
N LEU A 557 -4.77 -13.72 46.57
CA LEU A 557 -5.85 -14.37 45.83
C LEU A 557 -7.17 -13.58 45.89
N GLY A 558 -7.44 -12.91 47.01
CA GLY A 558 -8.64 -12.08 47.17
C GLY A 558 -8.79 -10.93 46.16
N GLU A 559 -7.69 -10.50 45.51
CA GLU A 559 -7.70 -9.38 44.57
C GLU A 559 -8.09 -9.77 43.14
N PHE A 560 -7.98 -11.07 42.78
CA PHE A 560 -8.24 -11.55 41.41
C PHE A 560 -9.07 -12.84 41.34
N ARG A 561 -9.55 -13.37 42.48
CA ARG A 561 -10.31 -14.63 42.54
C ARG A 561 -11.59 -14.63 41.69
N ASP A 562 -12.16 -13.46 41.42
CA ASP A 562 -13.43 -13.29 40.70
C ASP A 562 -13.19 -13.10 39.18
N ASP A 563 -11.93 -13.19 38.71
CA ASP A 563 -11.57 -13.11 37.29
C ASP A 563 -11.47 -14.50 36.63
N ASP A 564 -12.57 -14.92 36.01
CA ASP A 564 -12.67 -16.21 35.30
C ASP A 564 -11.74 -16.29 34.08
N ALA A 565 -11.42 -15.16 33.43
CA ALA A 565 -10.52 -15.14 32.27
C ALA A 565 -9.08 -15.40 32.70
N LEU A 566 -8.65 -14.75 33.79
CA LEU A 566 -7.34 -14.98 34.39
C LEU A 566 -7.20 -16.41 34.91
N GLN A 567 -8.26 -16.94 35.55
CA GLN A 567 -8.31 -18.32 36.01
C GLN A 567 -8.08 -19.32 34.87
N ALA A 568 -8.71 -19.11 33.71
CA ALA A 568 -8.55 -19.97 32.54
C ALA A 568 -7.11 -19.96 31.99
N ILE A 569 -6.43 -18.81 32.03
CA ILE A 569 -5.02 -18.68 31.63
C ILE A 569 -4.13 -19.39 32.65
N TYR A 570 -4.27 -19.05 33.93
CA TYR A 570 -3.40 -19.55 35.00
C TYR A 570 -3.54 -21.05 35.25
N GLY A 571 -4.75 -21.61 35.07
CA GLY A 571 -4.97 -23.06 35.17
C GLY A 571 -4.17 -23.88 34.15
N ARG A 572 -3.69 -23.25 33.07
CA ARG A 572 -2.82 -23.87 32.05
C ARG A 572 -1.33 -23.67 32.29
N LEU A 573 -0.94 -22.81 33.23
CA LEU A 573 0.46 -22.53 33.54
C LEU A 573 1.03 -23.57 34.52
N PRO A 574 2.33 -23.91 34.44
CA PRO A 574 2.98 -24.86 35.32
C PRO A 574 3.21 -24.28 36.73
N LEU A 575 2.14 -24.15 37.51
CA LEU A 575 2.13 -23.51 38.84
C LEU A 575 1.87 -24.48 39.99
N VAL A 576 1.43 -25.71 39.70
CA VAL A 576 1.10 -26.69 40.75
C VAL A 576 2.30 -27.59 41.01
N ALA A 577 2.86 -27.48 42.22
CA ALA A 577 3.92 -28.36 42.68
C ALA A 577 3.38 -29.79 42.87
N CYS A 578 4.08 -30.78 42.31
CA CYS A 578 3.71 -32.19 42.33
C CYS A 578 4.69 -33.00 43.18
N LEU A 579 4.24 -34.13 43.76
CA LEU A 579 5.06 -35.01 44.61
C LEU A 579 6.33 -35.56 43.94
N ASP A 580 6.42 -35.49 42.60
CA ASP A 580 7.60 -35.86 41.81
C ASP A 580 8.64 -34.72 41.70
N GLY A 581 8.43 -33.59 42.38
CA GLY A 581 9.28 -32.40 42.35
C GLY A 581 9.07 -31.49 41.14
N SER A 582 8.14 -31.82 40.24
CA SER A 582 7.83 -31.03 39.05
C SER A 582 6.69 -30.02 39.27
N TYR A 583 6.64 -28.99 38.43
CA TYR A 583 5.53 -28.04 38.37
C TYR A 583 4.69 -28.28 37.13
N ARG A 584 3.36 -28.39 37.28
CA ARG A 584 2.46 -28.76 36.19
C ARG A 584 1.21 -27.88 36.14
N PRO A 585 0.53 -27.81 34.98
CA PRO A 585 -0.78 -27.19 34.86
C PRO A 585 -1.82 -27.85 35.75
N ALA A 586 -2.78 -27.07 36.25
CA ALA A 586 -3.78 -27.56 37.20
C ALA A 586 -4.65 -28.70 36.64
N GLN A 587 -4.90 -28.70 35.33
CA GLN A 587 -5.70 -29.73 34.67
C GLN A 587 -4.99 -31.10 34.58
N ALA A 588 -3.67 -31.14 34.75
CA ALA A 588 -2.86 -32.35 34.67
C ALA A 588 -2.56 -32.96 36.05
N VAL A 589 -3.12 -32.39 37.12
CA VAL A 589 -2.77 -32.73 38.50
C VAL A 589 -4.04 -32.98 39.33
N TYR A 590 -3.97 -33.96 40.22
CA TYR A 590 -5.04 -34.26 41.18
C TYR A 590 -4.62 -33.93 42.62
N LEU A 591 -5.58 -33.52 43.44
CA LEU A 591 -5.36 -33.20 44.85
C LEU A 591 -5.18 -34.45 45.74
N THR A 592 -5.77 -35.58 45.35
CA THR A 592 -5.82 -36.79 46.18
C THR A 592 -5.20 -37.99 45.47
N ARG A 593 -4.54 -38.85 46.25
CA ARG A 593 -4.00 -40.14 45.77
C ARG A 593 -5.10 -41.12 45.36
N ASP A 594 -6.34 -40.88 45.79
CA ASP A 594 -7.49 -41.71 45.43
C ASP A 594 -7.67 -41.78 43.91
N ALA A 595 -7.35 -40.72 43.17
CA ALA A 595 -7.35 -40.73 41.71
C ALA A 595 -6.40 -41.80 41.11
N MET A 596 -5.29 -42.13 41.78
CA MET A 596 -4.33 -43.16 41.30
C MET A 596 -4.98 -44.54 41.29
N THR A 597 -5.90 -44.82 42.22
CA THR A 597 -6.60 -46.10 42.30
C THR A 597 -7.48 -46.35 41.06
N LEU A 598 -7.97 -45.27 40.43
CA LEU A 598 -8.84 -45.34 39.25
C LEU A 598 -8.06 -45.19 37.95
N LEU A 599 -7.11 -44.25 37.90
CA LEU A 599 -6.42 -43.87 36.66
C LEU A 599 -5.07 -44.59 36.47
N GLY A 600 -4.47 -45.13 37.53
CA GLY A 600 -3.16 -45.79 37.53
C GLY A 600 -2.04 -44.88 38.05
N GLU A 601 -0.81 -45.41 38.05
CA GLU A 601 0.37 -44.74 38.65
C GLU A 601 0.98 -43.62 37.79
N THR A 602 0.51 -43.44 36.55
CA THR A 602 1.06 -42.49 35.59
C THR A 602 0.50 -41.07 35.73
N ILE A 603 -0.31 -40.81 36.76
CA ILE A 603 -0.90 -39.49 37.02
C ILE A 603 -0.05 -38.69 38.01
N HIS A 604 -0.17 -37.36 37.96
CA HIS A 604 0.54 -36.47 38.87
C HIS A 604 -0.35 -36.03 40.03
N ILE A 605 0.21 -36.09 41.25
CA ILE A 605 -0.47 -35.69 42.48
C ILE A 605 0.19 -34.42 43.01
N ALA A 606 -0.64 -33.42 43.34
CA ALA A 606 -0.17 -32.17 43.93
C ALA A 606 0.48 -32.44 45.29
N GLU A 607 1.55 -31.71 45.61
CA GLU A 607 2.10 -31.71 46.96
C GLU A 607 1.06 -31.19 47.97
N PRO A 608 1.07 -31.69 49.21
CA PRO A 608 0.20 -31.16 50.26
C PRO A 608 0.43 -29.65 50.43
N ALA A 609 -0.62 -28.85 50.23
CA ALA A 609 -0.53 -27.40 50.34
C ALA A 609 -0.08 -26.99 51.76
N GLU A 610 0.98 -26.20 51.84
CA GLU A 610 1.59 -25.77 53.11
C GLU A 610 0.70 -24.83 53.93
N SER A 611 -0.26 -24.18 53.27
CA SER A 611 -1.21 -23.27 53.91
C SER A 611 -2.61 -23.35 53.30
N LYS A 612 -3.61 -22.90 54.06
CA LYS A 612 -4.99 -22.76 53.56
C LYS A 612 -5.10 -21.82 52.36
N ALA A 613 -4.20 -20.83 52.25
CA ALA A 613 -4.16 -19.89 51.13
C ALA A 613 -3.69 -20.58 49.85
N ILE A 614 -2.63 -21.39 49.90
CA ILE A 614 -2.15 -22.17 48.74
C ILE A 614 -3.21 -23.21 48.35
N GLN A 615 -3.88 -23.83 49.33
CA GLN A 615 -4.98 -24.74 49.05
C GLN A 615 -6.15 -24.05 48.33
N ALA A 616 -6.49 -22.82 48.73
CA ALA A 616 -7.50 -22.01 48.05
C ALA A 616 -7.06 -21.65 46.62
N LEU A 617 -5.79 -21.29 46.42
CA LEU A 617 -5.23 -21.02 45.10
C LEU A 617 -5.28 -22.27 44.19
N TYR A 618 -4.87 -23.45 44.67
CA TYR A 618 -4.95 -24.68 43.86
C TYR A 618 -6.38 -25.03 43.47
N ARG A 619 -7.36 -24.78 44.35
CA ARG A 619 -8.78 -24.92 44.00
C ARG A 619 -9.20 -23.90 42.95
N TRP A 620 -8.79 -22.64 43.10
CA TRP A 620 -9.07 -21.58 42.13
C TRP A 620 -8.45 -21.87 40.76
N LEU A 621 -7.19 -22.34 40.70
CA LEU A 621 -6.53 -22.76 39.46
C LEU A 621 -7.24 -23.94 38.75
N GLY A 622 -8.12 -24.66 39.45
CA GLY A 622 -8.87 -25.78 38.91
C GLY A 622 -8.19 -27.14 39.08
N VAL A 623 -7.33 -27.32 40.09
CA VAL A 623 -6.74 -28.63 40.40
C VAL A 623 -7.85 -29.60 40.78
N ARG A 624 -7.92 -30.73 40.07
CA ARG A 624 -9.07 -31.63 40.16
C ARG A 624 -9.05 -32.45 41.44
N GLN A 625 -10.23 -32.60 42.07
CA GLN A 625 -10.41 -33.52 43.20
C GLN A 625 -10.79 -34.93 42.78
N GLN A 626 -11.46 -35.05 41.63
CA GLN A 626 -11.92 -36.32 41.08
C GLN A 626 -11.50 -36.45 39.61
N PRO A 627 -11.26 -37.68 39.11
CA PRO A 627 -11.03 -37.95 37.70
C PRO A 627 -12.14 -37.38 36.82
N ALA A 628 -11.78 -36.74 35.71
CA ALA A 628 -12.78 -36.34 34.73
C ALA A 628 -13.28 -37.58 33.96
N PRO A 629 -14.50 -37.54 33.40
CA PRO A 629 -15.02 -38.62 32.55
C PRO A 629 -14.09 -39.01 31.38
N THR A 630 -13.36 -38.05 30.80
CA THR A 630 -12.33 -38.29 29.78
C THR A 630 -11.17 -39.14 30.29
N ASP A 631 -10.73 -38.88 31.51
CA ASP A 631 -9.61 -39.59 32.14
C ASP A 631 -10.02 -41.03 32.44
N LEU A 632 -11.28 -41.22 32.87
CA LEU A 632 -11.88 -42.53 33.12
C LEU A 632 -12.01 -43.37 31.84
N VAL A 633 -12.43 -42.77 30.73
CA VAL A 633 -12.47 -43.43 29.40
C VAL A 633 -11.06 -43.83 28.95
N ALA A 634 -10.08 -42.94 29.11
CA ALA A 634 -8.69 -43.24 28.78
C ALA A 634 -8.12 -44.38 29.66
N ALA A 635 -8.50 -44.43 30.94
CA ALA A 635 -8.15 -45.52 31.84
C ALA A 635 -8.73 -46.86 31.35
N LEU A 636 -10.02 -46.91 30.99
CA LEU A 636 -10.64 -48.12 30.43
C LEU A 636 -9.96 -48.58 29.14
N LEU A 637 -9.62 -47.67 28.23
CA LEU A 637 -8.89 -48.00 26.99
C LEU A 637 -7.48 -48.51 27.27
N THR A 638 -6.84 -48.04 28.34
CA THR A 638 -5.51 -48.52 28.73
C THR A 638 -5.58 -49.93 29.31
N ILE A 639 -6.55 -50.20 30.19
CA ILE A 639 -6.82 -51.54 30.72
C ILE A 639 -7.20 -52.49 29.57
N SER A 640 -8.07 -52.04 28.65
CA SER A 640 -8.46 -52.79 27.45
C SER A 640 -7.26 -53.22 26.59
N ARG A 641 -6.29 -52.33 26.38
CA ARG A 641 -5.04 -52.64 25.66
C ARG A 641 -4.16 -53.65 26.41
N GLN A 642 -4.09 -53.54 27.73
CA GLN A 642 -3.29 -54.45 28.56
C GLN A 642 -3.89 -55.87 28.64
N PHE A 643 -5.21 -55.98 28.61
CA PHE A 643 -5.95 -57.23 28.80
C PHE A 643 -6.76 -57.64 27.55
N ALA A 644 -6.25 -57.33 26.35
CA ALA A 644 -6.90 -57.66 25.08
C ALA A 644 -6.83 -59.17 24.77
N GLY A 645 -7.65 -59.98 25.45
CA GLY A 645 -7.70 -61.43 25.27
C GLY A 645 -8.76 -62.10 26.14
N PRO A 646 -8.91 -63.44 26.05
CA PRO A 646 -9.89 -64.20 26.83
C PRO A 646 -9.50 -64.37 28.31
N THR A 647 -8.37 -63.80 28.74
CA THR A 647 -7.85 -63.92 30.10
C THR A 647 -8.75 -63.19 31.11
N PRO A 648 -9.20 -63.86 32.18
CA PRO A 648 -9.92 -63.21 33.27
C PRO A 648 -9.09 -62.11 33.93
N LEU A 649 -9.71 -60.98 34.27
CA LEU A 649 -9.08 -59.94 35.08
C LEU A 649 -8.84 -60.44 36.50
N ASP A 650 -7.74 -59.99 37.13
CA ASP A 650 -7.55 -60.18 38.56
C ASP A 650 -8.57 -59.36 39.38
N ALA A 651 -8.71 -59.68 40.66
CA ALA A 651 -9.74 -59.08 41.52
C ALA A 651 -9.59 -57.55 41.66
N ALA A 652 -8.37 -57.03 41.66
CA ALA A 652 -8.11 -55.60 41.80
C ALA A 652 -8.48 -54.84 40.53
N THR A 653 -8.09 -55.37 39.36
CA THR A 653 -8.38 -54.79 38.05
C THR A 653 -9.87 -54.87 37.73
N LEU A 654 -10.53 -55.98 38.06
CA LEU A 654 -11.98 -56.12 37.92
C LEU A 654 -12.73 -55.08 38.76
N SER A 655 -12.36 -54.92 40.04
CA SER A 655 -12.97 -53.92 40.94
C SER A 655 -12.74 -52.48 40.43
N ARG A 656 -11.55 -52.20 39.89
CA ARG A 656 -11.22 -50.93 39.25
C ARG A 656 -12.10 -50.66 38.04
N VAL A 657 -12.24 -51.61 37.11
CA VAL A 657 -13.11 -51.49 35.92
C VAL A 657 -14.57 -51.26 36.33
N GLN A 658 -15.08 -52.02 37.31
CA GLN A 658 -16.44 -51.85 37.83
C GLN A 658 -16.65 -50.47 38.46
N THR A 659 -15.65 -49.97 39.20
CA THR A 659 -15.73 -48.63 39.81
C THR A 659 -15.70 -47.53 38.77
N ILE A 660 -14.87 -47.66 37.72
CA ILE A 660 -14.87 -46.71 36.60
C ILE A 660 -16.24 -46.68 35.91
N TRP A 661 -16.83 -47.85 35.63
CA TRP A 661 -18.17 -47.93 35.04
C TRP A 661 -19.26 -47.32 35.92
N ARG A 662 -19.15 -47.47 37.25
CA ARG A 662 -20.05 -46.81 38.20
C ARG A 662 -19.95 -45.28 38.16
N HIS A 663 -18.75 -44.73 38.03
CA HIS A 663 -18.58 -43.28 37.85
C HIS A 663 -19.09 -42.79 36.50
N LEU A 664 -18.85 -43.54 35.42
CA LEU A 664 -19.39 -43.19 34.10
C LEU A 664 -20.93 -43.28 34.08
N ALA A 665 -21.54 -44.13 34.92
CA ALA A 665 -22.99 -44.23 35.06
C ALA A 665 -23.66 -43.01 35.74
N GLU A 666 -22.88 -42.05 36.24
CA GLU A 666 -23.41 -40.76 36.72
C GLU A 666 -23.67 -39.79 35.55
N LEU A 667 -23.17 -40.08 34.35
CA LEU A 667 -23.40 -39.27 33.15
C LEU A 667 -24.84 -39.44 32.63
N PRO A 668 -25.48 -38.36 32.13
CA PRO A 668 -26.79 -38.46 31.51
C PRO A 668 -26.72 -39.25 30.19
N PRO A 669 -27.41 -40.41 30.08
CA PRO A 669 -27.29 -41.29 28.91
C PRO A 669 -27.95 -40.74 27.65
N ALA A 670 -28.90 -39.80 27.79
CA ALA A 670 -29.60 -39.15 26.68
C ALA A 670 -28.86 -37.92 26.12
N ASP A 671 -27.73 -37.51 26.72
CA ASP A 671 -26.95 -36.35 26.28
C ASP A 671 -26.03 -36.74 25.10
N PRO A 672 -26.10 -36.05 23.95
CA PRO A 672 -25.20 -36.28 22.82
C PRO A 672 -23.70 -36.19 23.18
N ALA A 673 -23.32 -35.34 24.14
CA ALA A 673 -21.93 -35.21 24.57
C ALA A 673 -21.42 -36.48 25.26
N THR A 674 -22.30 -37.20 25.98
CA THR A 674 -22.00 -38.50 26.58
C THR A 674 -21.73 -39.55 25.50
N ALA A 675 -22.53 -39.58 24.44
CA ALA A 675 -22.32 -40.50 23.32
C ALA A 675 -20.99 -40.24 22.61
N ASP A 676 -20.62 -38.96 22.42
CA ASP A 676 -19.36 -38.57 21.80
C ASP A 676 -18.15 -38.95 22.64
N LEU A 677 -18.22 -38.71 23.96
CA LEU A 677 -17.18 -39.07 24.91
C LEU A 677 -16.93 -40.59 24.96
N LEU A 678 -18.00 -41.39 24.94
CA LEU A 678 -17.94 -42.84 25.08
C LEU A 678 -17.72 -43.57 23.75
N ARG A 679 -17.86 -42.89 22.61
CA ARG A 679 -17.64 -43.44 21.26
C ARG A 679 -16.37 -44.29 21.12
N PRO A 680 -15.19 -43.92 21.68
CA PRO A 680 -13.98 -44.74 21.58
C PRO A 680 -14.10 -46.15 22.19
N LEU A 681 -15.10 -46.38 23.05
CA LEU A 681 -15.31 -47.65 23.77
C LEU A 681 -16.19 -48.66 23.00
N GLN A 682 -16.92 -48.23 21.96
CA GLN A 682 -17.94 -49.05 21.27
C GLN A 682 -17.41 -50.35 20.66
N GLU A 683 -16.18 -50.34 20.13
CA GLU A 683 -15.57 -51.49 19.43
C GLU A 683 -14.39 -52.09 20.21
N ARG A 684 -14.26 -51.77 21.49
CA ARG A 684 -13.13 -52.17 22.33
C ARG A 684 -13.58 -53.14 23.42
N PRO A 685 -12.75 -54.15 23.79
CA PRO A 685 -13.06 -55.00 24.92
C PRO A 685 -12.94 -54.21 26.23
N VAL A 686 -14.06 -53.70 26.75
CA VAL A 686 -14.09 -52.77 27.89
C VAL A 686 -15.12 -53.16 28.96
N ILE A 687 -15.98 -54.14 28.68
CA ILE A 687 -16.97 -54.66 29.63
C ILE A 687 -16.53 -56.07 30.06
N PRO A 688 -16.41 -56.35 31.37
CA PRO A 688 -16.11 -57.70 31.83
C PRO A 688 -17.31 -58.62 31.55
N ASN A 689 -17.05 -59.74 30.87
CA ASN A 689 -18.07 -60.76 30.61
C ASN A 689 -18.37 -61.63 31.85
N GLY A 690 -19.24 -62.65 31.72
CA GLY A 690 -19.57 -63.58 32.81
C GLY A 690 -18.39 -64.36 33.39
N ARG A 691 -17.23 -64.40 32.72
CA ARG A 691 -15.96 -64.98 33.19
C ARG A 691 -14.93 -63.94 33.61
N HIS A 692 -15.34 -62.68 33.75
CA HIS A 692 -14.50 -61.54 34.09
C HIS A 692 -13.41 -61.20 33.06
N SER A 693 -13.56 -61.65 31.81
CA SER A 693 -12.66 -61.27 30.71
C SER A 693 -13.24 -60.09 29.95
N LEU A 694 -12.42 -59.10 29.59
CA LEU A 694 -12.89 -57.92 28.86
C LEU A 694 -13.38 -58.31 27.47
N THR A 695 -14.62 -57.92 27.17
CA THR A 695 -15.32 -58.26 25.93
C THR A 695 -15.95 -56.99 25.35
N SER A 696 -16.02 -56.96 24.02
CA SER A 696 -16.58 -55.83 23.28
C SER A 696 -18.11 -55.78 23.44
N PRO A 697 -18.72 -54.59 23.54
CA PRO A 697 -20.16 -54.42 23.76
C PRO A 697 -21.06 -55.17 22.75
N ASP A 698 -20.66 -55.25 21.49
CA ASP A 698 -21.39 -55.92 20.39
C ASP A 698 -21.59 -57.43 20.62
N ARG A 699 -20.68 -58.06 21.36
CA ARG A 699 -20.68 -59.51 21.67
C ARG A 699 -21.42 -59.85 22.96
N LEU A 700 -21.89 -58.83 23.68
CA LEU A 700 -22.55 -58.94 24.96
C LEU A 700 -24.03 -58.52 24.82
N ILE A 701 -24.87 -59.07 25.69
CA ILE A 701 -26.31 -58.84 25.71
C ILE A 701 -26.74 -58.60 27.15
N LEU A 702 -27.40 -57.48 27.38
CA LEU A 702 -27.98 -57.14 28.67
C LEU A 702 -29.20 -58.03 28.94
N ALA A 703 -29.20 -58.71 30.09
CA ALA A 703 -30.30 -59.56 30.55
C ALA A 703 -31.46 -58.72 31.15
N ASP A 704 -32.10 -57.90 30.31
CA ASP A 704 -33.20 -57.00 30.74
C ASP A 704 -34.54 -57.73 30.99
N GLN A 705 -34.65 -59.00 30.61
CA GLN A 705 -35.78 -59.88 30.93
C GLN A 705 -35.32 -61.09 31.77
N PRO A 706 -35.54 -61.10 33.09
CA PRO A 706 -35.01 -62.13 33.99
C PRO A 706 -35.47 -63.55 33.63
N GLU A 707 -36.75 -63.73 33.28
CA GLU A 707 -37.32 -65.03 32.94
C GLU A 707 -36.75 -65.58 31.63
N LEU A 708 -36.62 -64.72 30.61
CA LEU A 708 -36.04 -65.11 29.33
C LEU A 708 -34.53 -65.38 29.44
N ALA A 709 -33.82 -64.56 30.22
CA ALA A 709 -32.40 -64.77 30.49
C ALA A 709 -32.16 -66.10 31.21
N ALA A 710 -33.01 -66.47 32.18
CA ALA A 710 -32.94 -67.76 32.86
C ALA A 710 -33.09 -68.95 31.90
N ARG A 711 -33.97 -68.85 30.90
CA ARG A 711 -34.15 -69.89 29.86
C ARG A 711 -32.88 -70.09 29.03
N PHE A 712 -32.22 -69.01 28.63
CA PHE A 712 -30.96 -69.11 27.89
C PHE A 712 -29.81 -69.60 28.78
N ARG A 713 -29.74 -69.18 30.05
CA ARG A 713 -28.73 -69.67 31.01
C ARG A 713 -28.85 -71.16 31.34
N ALA A 714 -30.06 -71.72 31.26
CA ALA A 714 -30.30 -73.14 31.45
C ALA A 714 -29.82 -74.02 30.27
N LEU A 715 -29.42 -73.42 29.14
CA LEU A 715 -28.86 -74.16 28.02
C LEU A 715 -27.45 -74.67 28.38
N PRO A 716 -27.06 -75.88 27.91
CA PRO A 716 -25.72 -76.42 28.12
C PRO A 716 -24.64 -75.73 27.27
N ASP A 717 -24.97 -74.73 26.45
CA ASP A 717 -24.00 -74.00 25.63
C ASP A 717 -23.30 -72.91 26.47
N PRO A 718 -21.96 -72.98 26.66
CA PRO A 718 -21.22 -72.00 27.46
C PRO A 718 -21.34 -70.56 26.94
N ALA A 719 -21.66 -70.35 25.65
CA ALA A 719 -21.84 -69.01 25.11
C ALA A 719 -22.99 -68.24 25.77
N ALA A 720 -24.01 -68.93 26.30
CA ALA A 720 -25.13 -68.28 26.97
C ALA A 720 -24.72 -67.63 28.30
N GLN A 721 -23.78 -68.25 29.02
CA GLN A 721 -23.24 -67.72 30.28
C GLN A 721 -22.22 -66.61 30.02
N ASP A 722 -21.52 -66.65 28.88
CA ASP A 722 -20.47 -65.69 28.56
C ASP A 722 -21.02 -64.38 27.98
N CYS A 723 -22.16 -64.42 27.27
CA CYS A 723 -22.70 -63.24 26.60
C CYS A 723 -23.77 -62.47 27.40
N LEU A 724 -24.48 -63.12 28.33
CA LEU A 724 -25.58 -62.49 29.07
C LEU A 724 -25.09 -61.81 30.35
N LEU A 725 -25.30 -60.50 30.46
CA LEU A 725 -24.85 -59.70 31.60
C LEU A 725 -25.99 -59.19 32.46
N ASP A 726 -25.83 -59.35 33.78
CA ASP A 726 -26.64 -58.67 34.79
C ASP A 726 -25.87 -57.41 35.23
N LEU A 727 -26.37 -56.23 34.84
CA LEU A 727 -25.78 -54.94 35.23
C LEU A 727 -26.77 -54.14 36.08
N PRO A 728 -26.28 -53.34 37.06
CA PRO A 728 -27.11 -52.36 37.75
C PRO A 728 -27.82 -51.42 36.75
N PRO A 729 -29.05 -50.96 37.02
CA PRO A 729 -29.85 -50.17 36.07
C PRO A 729 -29.13 -48.95 35.48
N ASN A 730 -28.42 -48.18 36.32
CA ASN A 730 -27.65 -47.01 35.89
C ASN A 730 -26.47 -47.37 34.97
N VAL A 731 -25.78 -48.46 35.24
CA VAL A 731 -24.68 -48.96 34.39
C VAL A 731 -25.24 -49.57 33.09
N ALA A 732 -26.41 -50.21 33.15
CA ALA A 732 -27.09 -50.75 31.99
C ALA A 732 -27.51 -49.65 30.99
N GLU A 733 -27.98 -48.51 31.50
CA GLU A 733 -28.33 -47.35 30.67
C GLU A 733 -27.10 -46.76 29.96
N ILE A 734 -25.99 -46.53 30.68
CA ILE A 734 -24.79 -45.95 30.07
C ILE A 734 -24.10 -46.91 29.10
N THR A 735 -24.12 -48.23 29.39
CA THR A 735 -23.55 -49.24 28.48
C THR A 735 -24.38 -49.46 27.22
N ALA A 736 -25.68 -49.16 27.25
CA ALA A 736 -26.51 -49.15 26.04
C ALA A 736 -26.08 -48.05 25.04
N VAL A 737 -25.55 -46.91 25.53
CA VAL A 737 -25.01 -45.82 24.69
C VAL A 737 -23.84 -46.30 23.83
N ILE A 738 -23.07 -47.28 24.31
CA ILE A 738 -21.95 -47.86 23.57
C ILE A 738 -22.32 -49.14 22.79
N GLY A 739 -23.61 -49.38 22.55
CA GLY A 739 -24.08 -50.45 21.66
C GLY A 739 -24.32 -51.80 22.34
N LEU A 740 -24.34 -51.88 23.68
CA LEU A 740 -24.75 -53.09 24.39
C LEU A 740 -26.23 -53.38 24.12
N ARG A 741 -26.51 -54.51 23.46
CA ARG A 741 -27.87 -54.88 23.03
C ARG A 741 -28.70 -55.43 24.19
N ARG A 742 -30.01 -55.15 24.18
CA ARG A 742 -30.95 -55.72 25.16
C ARG A 742 -31.47 -57.08 24.71
N LEU A 743 -31.65 -58.00 25.66
CA LEU A 743 -32.19 -59.33 25.38
C LEU A 743 -33.60 -59.26 24.82
N SER A 744 -34.45 -58.39 25.35
CA SER A 744 -35.82 -58.14 24.86
C SER A 744 -35.89 -57.70 23.39
N GLN A 745 -34.86 -57.02 22.90
CA GLN A 745 -34.78 -56.49 21.53
C GLN A 745 -34.08 -57.45 20.58
N THR A 746 -33.19 -58.30 21.09
CA THR A 746 -32.35 -59.19 20.28
C THR A 746 -32.98 -60.57 20.10
N ALA A 747 -33.78 -61.03 21.06
CA ALA A 747 -34.41 -62.33 20.99
C ALA A 747 -35.55 -62.36 19.95
N VAL A 748 -35.50 -63.34 19.04
CA VAL A 748 -36.48 -63.54 17.96
C VAL A 748 -37.35 -64.75 18.28
N LEU A 749 -38.66 -64.57 18.23
CA LEU A 749 -39.63 -65.66 18.39
C LEU A 749 -39.79 -66.39 17.06
N GLN A 750 -39.55 -67.70 17.05
CA GLN A 750 -39.83 -68.60 15.92
C GLN A 750 -41.07 -69.45 16.24
N VAL A 751 -41.96 -69.56 15.25
CA VAL A 751 -43.20 -70.33 15.36
C VAL A 751 -43.20 -71.42 14.30
N HIS A 752 -43.39 -72.67 14.72
CA HIS A 752 -43.46 -73.84 13.86
C HIS A 752 -44.89 -74.39 13.85
N THR A 753 -45.51 -74.41 12.67
CA THR A 753 -46.94 -74.73 12.48
C THR A 753 -47.21 -76.18 12.04
N GLY A 754 -46.16 -76.99 11.85
CA GLY A 754 -46.27 -78.39 11.41
C GLY A 754 -46.73 -78.59 9.96
N GLY A 755 -46.83 -77.52 9.16
CA GLY A 755 -47.33 -77.47 7.79
C GLY A 755 -47.71 -76.04 7.39
N GLU A 756 -48.19 -75.83 6.16
CA GLU A 756 -48.69 -74.51 5.72
C GLU A 756 -49.97 -74.18 6.50
N PRO A 757 -50.00 -73.06 7.24
CA PRO A 757 -51.12 -72.73 8.13
C PRO A 757 -52.31 -72.22 7.30
N GLU A 758 -53.53 -72.65 7.66
CA GLU A 758 -54.75 -72.31 6.91
C GLU A 758 -55.46 -71.10 7.55
N PRO A 759 -56.07 -70.17 6.79
CA PRO A 759 -56.85 -69.07 7.36
C PRO A 759 -58.00 -69.59 8.22
N ALA A 760 -58.08 -69.13 9.48
CA ALA A 760 -59.10 -69.59 10.44
C ALA A 760 -60.42 -68.82 10.28
N VAL A 761 -61.05 -68.91 9.11
CA VAL A 761 -62.19 -68.06 8.68
C VAL A 761 -63.32 -67.97 9.73
N ALA A 762 -63.71 -69.09 10.35
CA ALA A 762 -64.77 -69.11 11.36
C ALA A 762 -64.37 -68.40 12.68
N LEU A 763 -63.11 -68.54 13.08
CA LEU A 763 -62.58 -67.88 14.27
C LEU A 763 -62.42 -66.37 14.02
N THR A 764 -61.95 -65.99 12.82
CA THR A 764 -61.88 -64.58 12.39
C THR A 764 -63.26 -63.94 12.36
N ALA A 765 -64.25 -64.58 11.75
CA ALA A 765 -65.63 -64.08 11.71
C ALA A 765 -66.23 -63.93 13.11
N ARG A 766 -65.94 -64.87 14.02
CA ARG A 766 -66.38 -64.79 15.41
C ARG A 766 -65.66 -63.67 16.17
N MET A 767 -64.37 -63.44 15.95
CA MET A 767 -63.65 -62.32 16.57
C MET A 767 -64.18 -60.96 16.08
N GLU A 768 -64.52 -60.83 14.80
CA GLU A 768 -65.17 -59.63 14.25
C GLU A 768 -66.58 -59.42 14.82
N GLU A 769 -67.42 -60.47 14.85
CA GLU A 769 -68.77 -60.38 15.43
C GLU A 769 -68.71 -59.93 16.90
N ARG A 770 -67.72 -60.41 17.67
CA ARG A 770 -67.57 -60.11 19.10
C ARG A 770 -66.73 -58.87 19.40
N ARG A 771 -66.19 -58.21 18.38
CA ARG A 771 -65.33 -57.02 18.50
C ARG A 771 -65.92 -55.93 19.40
N PRO A 772 -67.21 -55.52 19.30
CA PRO A 772 -67.75 -54.46 20.16
C PRO A 772 -67.71 -54.82 21.66
N LEU A 773 -67.87 -56.10 21.99
CA LEU A 773 -67.83 -56.58 23.38
C LEU A 773 -66.40 -56.65 23.92
N ILE A 774 -65.42 -57.00 23.07
CA ILE A 774 -63.99 -56.99 23.43
C ILE A 774 -63.53 -55.55 23.69
N ILE A 775 -63.95 -54.59 22.86
CA ILE A 775 -63.66 -53.16 23.06
C ILE A 775 -64.30 -52.66 24.36
N ARG A 776 -65.55 -53.02 24.64
CA ARG A 776 -66.24 -52.65 25.89
C ARG A 776 -65.49 -53.16 27.12
N LEU A 777 -65.06 -54.43 27.10
CA LEU A 777 -64.25 -55.02 28.16
C LEU A 777 -62.91 -54.28 28.34
N LEU A 778 -62.23 -53.94 27.24
CA LEU A 778 -60.98 -53.20 27.27
C LEU A 778 -61.14 -51.81 27.87
N LEU A 779 -62.14 -51.05 27.45
CA LEU A 779 -62.41 -49.71 27.98
C LEU A 779 -62.69 -49.73 29.48
N ALA A 780 -63.47 -50.71 29.95
CA ALA A 780 -63.78 -50.85 31.37
C ALA A 780 -62.54 -51.19 32.21
N GLU A 781 -61.68 -52.07 31.70
CA GLU A 781 -60.41 -52.44 32.34
C GLU A 781 -59.36 -51.31 32.29
N MET A 782 -59.54 -50.29 31.43
CA MET A 782 -58.59 -49.21 31.14
C MET A 782 -58.91 -47.85 31.77
N ALA A 783 -59.91 -47.73 32.65
CA ALA A 783 -60.28 -46.47 33.30
C ALA A 783 -59.07 -45.75 33.95
N GLY A 784 -58.47 -44.81 33.21
CA GLY A 784 -57.33 -43.99 33.65
C GLY A 784 -56.11 -43.91 32.71
N GLU A 785 -55.98 -44.75 31.68
CA GLU A 785 -54.79 -44.77 30.79
C GLU A 785 -55.15 -44.56 29.31
N ARG A 786 -54.36 -43.77 28.58
CA ARG A 786 -54.63 -43.31 27.20
C ARG A 786 -54.81 -44.48 26.21
N THR A 787 -55.98 -44.49 25.57
CA THR A 787 -56.35 -45.12 24.28
C THR A 787 -55.33 -46.08 23.67
N GLY A 788 -55.32 -47.33 24.16
CA GLY A 788 -54.86 -48.47 23.37
C GLY A 788 -55.94 -48.76 22.34
N SER A 789 -55.78 -48.24 21.13
CA SER A 789 -56.77 -48.42 20.08
C SER A 789 -56.88 -49.91 19.71
N ALA A 790 -58.11 -50.39 19.51
CA ALA A 790 -58.37 -51.75 19.06
C ALA A 790 -57.99 -51.98 17.58
N ASP A 791 -57.29 -51.02 16.95
CA ASP A 791 -56.86 -51.03 15.55
C ASP A 791 -56.01 -52.27 15.21
N TRP A 792 -55.28 -52.85 16.17
CA TRP A 792 -54.50 -54.07 15.93
C TRP A 792 -55.36 -55.29 15.59
N LEU A 793 -56.65 -55.30 15.94
CA LEU A 793 -57.58 -56.35 15.51
C LEU A 793 -57.80 -56.28 13.99
N ASP A 794 -57.74 -55.09 13.38
CA ASP A 794 -57.91 -54.91 11.93
C ASP A 794 -56.72 -55.48 11.13
N GLU A 795 -55.53 -55.49 11.73
CA GLU A 795 -54.30 -56.03 11.13
C GLU A 795 -54.06 -57.50 11.46
N LEU A 796 -54.87 -58.08 12.36
CA LEU A 796 -54.67 -59.42 12.90
C LEU A 796 -55.00 -60.50 11.88
N GLN A 797 -53.99 -61.26 11.46
CA GLN A 797 -54.20 -62.40 10.57
C GLN A 797 -54.25 -63.69 11.40
N ILE A 798 -55.41 -64.33 11.43
CA ILE A 798 -55.63 -65.53 12.25
C ILE A 798 -55.52 -66.78 11.38
N PHE A 799 -54.57 -67.63 11.73
CA PHE A 799 -54.35 -68.89 11.05
C PHE A 799 -54.50 -70.07 12.00
N ARG A 800 -55.09 -71.15 11.47
CA ARG A 800 -55.14 -72.45 12.10
C ARG A 800 -53.88 -73.24 11.72
N ALA A 801 -53.14 -73.68 12.74
CA ALA A 801 -51.97 -74.53 12.59
C ALA A 801 -52.31 -75.99 12.96
N ALA A 802 -51.71 -76.96 12.27
CA ALA A 802 -51.89 -78.39 12.55
C ALA A 802 -51.16 -78.81 13.85
N ARG A 803 -50.02 -78.18 14.12
CA ARG A 803 -49.26 -78.25 15.37
C ARG A 803 -48.72 -76.86 15.64
N LEU A 804 -48.59 -76.44 16.88
CA LEU A 804 -48.01 -75.13 17.18
C LEU A 804 -46.92 -75.27 18.23
N GLU A 805 -45.68 -75.00 17.82
CA GLU A 805 -44.52 -74.95 18.71
C GLU A 805 -43.79 -73.62 18.60
N VAL A 806 -43.36 -73.10 19.74
CA VAL A 806 -42.67 -71.82 19.84
C VAL A 806 -41.27 -72.01 20.37
N GLN A 807 -40.33 -71.32 19.76
CA GLN A 807 -38.92 -71.36 20.12
C GLN A 807 -38.35 -69.95 20.10
N VAL A 808 -37.63 -69.54 21.14
CA VAL A 808 -36.97 -68.23 21.14
C VAL A 808 -35.52 -68.43 20.71
N GLN A 809 -35.11 -67.68 19.69
CA GLN A 809 -33.76 -67.70 19.14
C GLN A 809 -33.03 -66.39 19.50
N LEU A 810 -31.80 -66.49 19.94
CA LEU A 810 -30.93 -65.36 20.25
C LEU A 810 -29.73 -65.36 19.30
N PRO A 811 -29.72 -64.50 18.28
CA PRO A 811 -28.59 -64.38 17.35
C PRO A 811 -27.41 -63.69 18.06
N LEU A 812 -26.33 -64.43 18.27
CA LEU A 812 -25.09 -63.91 18.86
C LEU A 812 -24.16 -63.34 17.79
N SER A 813 -24.06 -64.03 16.64
CA SER A 813 -23.31 -63.59 15.45
C SER A 813 -23.90 -64.22 14.18
N ALA A 814 -23.44 -63.83 12.99
CA ALA A 814 -23.88 -64.43 11.72
C ALA A 814 -23.72 -65.96 11.64
N ALA A 815 -22.84 -66.54 12.47
CA ALA A 815 -22.56 -67.98 12.49
C ALA A 815 -23.08 -68.70 13.74
N LYS A 816 -23.63 -67.99 14.74
CA LYS A 816 -24.06 -68.60 16.01
C LYS A 816 -25.36 -68.00 16.53
N THR A 817 -26.36 -68.87 16.71
CA THR A 817 -27.66 -68.55 17.30
C THR A 817 -27.94 -69.54 18.42
N LEU A 818 -28.27 -69.03 19.61
CA LEU A 818 -28.78 -69.87 20.70
C LEU A 818 -30.29 -70.04 20.51
N ALA A 819 -30.82 -71.23 20.79
CA ALA A 819 -32.25 -71.46 20.70
C ALA A 819 -32.74 -72.18 21.96
N THR A 820 -33.87 -71.73 22.52
CA THR A 820 -34.53 -72.45 23.62
C THR A 820 -35.05 -73.80 23.13
N ALA A 821 -35.46 -74.71 24.03
CA ALA A 821 -36.23 -75.88 23.61
C ALA A 821 -37.56 -75.44 22.96
N PRO A 822 -38.04 -76.11 21.89
CA PRO A 822 -39.38 -75.91 21.36
C PRO A 822 -40.44 -76.24 22.41
N GLU A 823 -41.42 -75.36 22.57
CA GLU A 823 -42.51 -75.51 23.53
C GLU A 823 -43.83 -75.58 22.78
N ALA A 824 -44.64 -76.60 23.06
CA ALA A 824 -45.98 -76.72 22.48
C ALA A 824 -46.89 -75.62 23.01
N ALA A 825 -47.57 -74.90 22.11
CA ALA A 825 -48.52 -73.85 22.44
C ALA A 825 -49.88 -74.13 21.78
N ALA A 826 -50.97 -73.79 22.46
CA ALA A 826 -52.32 -73.91 21.88
C ALA A 826 -52.74 -72.67 21.08
N ALA A 827 -52.18 -71.49 21.42
CA ALA A 827 -52.32 -70.26 20.67
C ALA A 827 -51.05 -69.41 20.85
N LYS A 828 -50.66 -68.64 19.83
CA LYS A 828 -49.54 -67.70 19.90
C LYS A 828 -49.71 -66.51 18.97
N LEU A 829 -49.57 -65.31 19.50
CA LEU A 829 -49.54 -64.07 18.71
C LEU A 829 -48.10 -63.61 18.47
N VAL A 830 -47.69 -63.57 17.21
CA VAL A 830 -46.41 -63.01 16.78
C VAL A 830 -46.60 -61.53 16.50
N ARG A 831 -46.26 -60.70 17.49
CA ARG A 831 -46.52 -59.25 17.43
C ARG A 831 -45.81 -58.54 16.29
N GLN A 832 -44.62 -59.00 15.90
CA GLN A 832 -43.85 -58.37 14.82
C GLN A 832 -44.52 -58.47 13.45
N THR A 833 -45.36 -59.49 13.24
CA THR A 833 -46.03 -59.75 11.95
C THR A 833 -47.56 -59.67 12.04
N ALA A 834 -48.09 -59.37 13.23
CA ALA A 834 -49.54 -59.41 13.54
C ALA A 834 -50.22 -60.74 13.17
N VAL A 835 -49.46 -61.85 13.16
CA VAL A 835 -50.00 -63.18 12.85
C VAL A 835 -50.35 -63.92 14.12
N PHE A 836 -51.60 -64.38 14.21
CA PHE A 836 -52.12 -65.16 15.34
C PHE A 836 -52.32 -66.61 14.94
N TYR A 837 -51.48 -67.50 15.47
CA TYR A 837 -51.59 -68.93 15.25
C TYR A 837 -52.40 -69.59 16.36
N VAL A 838 -53.37 -70.42 15.98
CA VAL A 838 -54.18 -71.20 16.92
C VAL A 838 -54.22 -72.65 16.47
N CYS A 839 -54.01 -73.58 17.39
CA CYS A 839 -54.00 -75.02 17.12
C CYS A 839 -55.26 -75.67 17.71
N TYR A 840 -56.15 -76.20 16.87
CA TYR A 840 -57.36 -76.89 17.30
C TYR A 840 -57.90 -77.87 16.25
N ALA A 841 -58.67 -78.87 16.70
CA ALA A 841 -59.31 -79.87 15.86
C ALA A 841 -60.85 -79.74 15.92
N GLY A 842 -61.52 -79.77 14.77
CA GLY A 842 -62.98 -79.61 14.70
C GLY A 842 -63.45 -78.22 15.17
N GLU A 843 -64.47 -78.18 16.03
CA GLU A 843 -65.04 -76.94 16.58
C GLU A 843 -64.48 -76.57 17.98
N ASP A 844 -63.56 -77.36 18.53
CA ASP A 844 -63.07 -77.21 19.91
C ASP A 844 -61.87 -76.25 20.01
N VAL A 845 -62.16 -74.94 19.89
CA VAL A 845 -61.15 -73.88 19.95
C VAL A 845 -60.64 -73.70 21.39
N PRO A 846 -59.31 -73.60 21.63
CA PRO A 846 -58.73 -73.41 22.96
C PRO A 846 -58.90 -71.95 23.43
N TRP A 847 -60.13 -71.57 23.77
CA TRP A 847 -60.52 -70.19 24.12
C TRP A 847 -59.66 -69.59 25.25
N THR A 848 -59.26 -70.40 26.23
CA THR A 848 -58.40 -69.93 27.33
C THR A 848 -57.01 -69.50 26.84
N ALA A 849 -56.39 -70.28 25.95
CA ALA A 849 -55.08 -69.95 25.38
C ALA A 849 -55.18 -68.77 24.43
N VAL A 850 -56.25 -68.74 23.62
CA VAL A 850 -56.56 -67.64 22.72
C VAL A 850 -56.68 -66.33 23.50
N ALA A 851 -57.55 -66.31 24.51
CA ALA A 851 -57.80 -65.12 25.30
C ALA A 851 -56.56 -64.65 26.08
N ARG A 852 -55.71 -65.57 26.54
CA ARG A 852 -54.45 -65.25 27.21
C ARG A 852 -53.48 -64.48 26.30
N GLU A 853 -53.29 -64.93 25.06
CA GLU A 853 -52.37 -64.26 24.12
C GLU A 853 -52.90 -62.89 23.65
N LEU A 854 -54.22 -62.76 23.48
CA LEU A 854 -54.85 -61.48 23.17
C LEU A 854 -54.72 -60.52 24.35
N ALA A 855 -54.99 -60.97 25.58
CA ALA A 855 -54.83 -60.17 26.79
C ALA A 855 -53.37 -59.72 27.02
N LEU A 856 -52.40 -60.61 26.80
CA LEU A 856 -50.98 -60.27 26.87
C LEU A 856 -50.60 -59.18 25.85
N THR A 857 -51.22 -59.18 24.67
CA THR A 857 -50.94 -58.17 23.63
C THR A 857 -51.58 -56.82 23.95
N LEU A 858 -52.78 -56.85 24.51
CA LEU A 858 -53.50 -55.66 24.97
C LEU A 858 -52.85 -55.03 26.21
N ARG A 859 -52.26 -55.85 27.08
CA ARG A 859 -51.53 -55.44 28.28
C ARG A 859 -50.26 -56.28 28.46
N PRO A 860 -49.16 -55.90 27.78
CA PRO A 860 -47.90 -56.63 27.93
C PRO A 860 -47.30 -56.56 29.33
N ASP A 861 -47.61 -55.50 30.08
CA ASP A 861 -46.95 -55.18 31.34
C ASP A 861 -47.72 -55.68 32.57
N ARG A 862 -48.84 -56.40 32.39
CA ARG A 862 -49.64 -56.94 33.48
C ARG A 862 -49.99 -58.41 33.23
N PRO A 863 -50.14 -59.22 34.30
CA PRO A 863 -50.58 -60.59 34.14
C PRO A 863 -51.97 -60.62 33.47
N PRO A 864 -52.20 -61.52 32.50
CA PRO A 864 -53.39 -61.50 31.65
C PRO A 864 -54.71 -61.74 32.41
N GLY A 865 -54.65 -62.20 33.67
CA GLY A 865 -55.74 -62.58 34.58
C GLY A 865 -57.18 -62.19 34.21
N ALA A 866 -57.65 -61.02 34.69
CA ALA A 866 -59.05 -60.61 34.53
C ALA A 866 -59.44 -60.36 33.06
N LEU A 867 -58.55 -59.73 32.30
CA LEU A 867 -58.77 -59.41 30.89
C LEU A 867 -58.88 -60.67 30.01
N ALA A 868 -58.01 -61.66 30.23
CA ALA A 868 -58.06 -62.95 29.52
C ALA A 868 -59.31 -63.74 29.90
N LEU A 869 -59.76 -63.69 31.15
CA LEU A 869 -61.00 -64.35 31.54
C LEU A 869 -62.21 -63.72 30.82
N GLY A 870 -62.31 -62.39 30.83
CA GLY A 870 -63.38 -61.69 30.12
C GLY A 870 -63.37 -61.97 28.61
N ILE A 871 -62.19 -61.91 27.95
CA ILE A 871 -62.06 -62.22 26.52
C ILE A 871 -62.47 -63.67 26.23
N LYS A 872 -62.09 -64.62 27.09
CA LYS A 872 -62.47 -66.03 26.95
C LYS A 872 -63.99 -66.19 26.99
N GLU A 873 -64.67 -65.60 27.96
CA GLU A 873 -66.13 -65.73 28.09
C GLU A 873 -66.88 -65.09 26.91
N ILE A 874 -66.37 -63.97 26.38
CA ILE A 874 -66.93 -63.34 25.16
C ILE A 874 -66.82 -64.29 23.95
N LEU A 875 -65.64 -64.86 23.74
CA LEU A 875 -65.32 -65.66 22.55
C LEU A 875 -65.90 -67.07 22.60
N ALA A 876 -66.01 -67.66 23.80
CA ALA A 876 -66.57 -68.99 23.99
C ALA A 876 -68.10 -69.03 23.94
N ALA A 877 -68.79 -67.90 24.18
CA ALA A 877 -70.24 -67.86 24.23
C ALA A 877 -70.90 -68.15 22.86
N PRO A 878 -71.96 -68.98 22.80
CA PRO A 878 -72.51 -69.49 21.54
C PRO A 878 -73.14 -68.39 20.66
N THR A 879 -73.69 -67.33 21.26
CA THR A 879 -74.35 -66.22 20.53
C THR A 879 -73.91 -64.86 21.08
N TYR A 880 -74.00 -63.80 20.25
CA TYR A 880 -73.61 -62.44 20.64
C TYR A 880 -74.38 -61.97 21.88
N ALA A 881 -75.69 -62.23 21.92
CA ALA A 881 -76.53 -61.87 23.06
C ALA A 881 -76.09 -62.56 24.36
N ALA A 882 -75.70 -63.84 24.29
CA ALA A 882 -75.18 -64.56 25.46
C ALA A 882 -73.86 -63.97 25.95
N ALA A 883 -72.93 -63.63 25.05
CA ALA A 883 -71.69 -62.95 25.43
C ALA A 883 -71.96 -61.58 26.08
N ALA A 884 -72.87 -60.79 25.51
CA ALA A 884 -73.20 -59.46 26.03
C ALA A 884 -73.82 -59.53 27.43
N GLN A 885 -74.66 -60.55 27.68
CA GLN A 885 -75.27 -60.80 28.98
C GLN A 885 -74.23 -61.27 30.02
N ILE A 886 -73.36 -62.23 29.65
CA ILE A 886 -72.26 -62.68 30.52
C ILE A 886 -71.36 -61.50 30.90
N LEU A 887 -71.06 -60.60 29.95
CA LEU A 887 -70.25 -59.42 30.21
C LEU A 887 -70.92 -58.46 31.21
N ALA A 888 -72.23 -58.25 31.07
CA ALA A 888 -73.02 -57.40 31.96
C ALA A 888 -73.12 -58.00 33.39
N GLU A 889 -73.29 -59.33 33.50
CA GLU A 889 -73.31 -60.05 34.78
C GLU A 889 -71.94 -60.02 35.48
N LEU A 890 -70.84 -60.01 34.73
CA LEU A 890 -69.48 -59.82 35.23
C LEU A 890 -69.17 -58.35 35.62
N GLY A 891 -70.13 -57.44 35.46
CA GLY A 891 -70.01 -56.04 35.90
C GLY A 891 -69.44 -55.08 34.85
N TYR A 892 -69.21 -55.54 33.62
CA TYR A 892 -68.71 -54.70 32.52
C TYR A 892 -69.88 -54.18 31.67
N ASN A 893 -70.54 -53.14 32.18
CA ASN A 893 -71.67 -52.49 31.50
C ASN A 893 -71.25 -51.38 30.50
#